data_AF-A0A378I6A5-F1
#
_entry.id   AF-A0A378I6A5-F1
#
_cell.length_a   1.000
_cell.length_b   1.000
_cell.length_c   1.000
_cell.angle_alpha   90.00
_cell.angle_beta   90.00
_cell.angle_gamma   90.00
#
_symmetry.space_group_name_H-M   'P 1'
#
loop_
_entity.id
_entity.type
_entity.pdbx_description
1 polymer ?
#
loop_
_entity_poly.entity_id
_entity_poly.type
_entity_poly.pdbx_seq_one_letter_code
_entity_poly.pdbx_strand_id
1 'polypeptide(L)'
;MRIPLIEPSNSRYLYINHANNRVHLLVPFTAGLHVSTDNTCKSNLELKAFFEGGAVLELDSYKATLEFHMSLLEESDVLYLAKKERLAQINIYIEALVEMWTSYQNEVDRILEKDSNLYGIQLRPETQDPLSNVVNPVFTINRKNDAQGAPLSPLYNQMQRLFAELVLKKPDPRKSLINSVLERLPQGATFDDIRGLLKSQCAKQFNIKIDVDNWINEGIKTPVNKEQIDKFMGFAEDTSAKDYIDAVLGICAPELWQMIPGSPFYLGIYNNKEHQAESLSLMTQFYLGVLNVYCRSKGFSDKNFGEVLDNSSSLSEELVNVVAHSLSIGENVESHIAAFFNQHQNEFGLSRELDSLDKEAIIQKFETTYRIVTATKENPHMDDFMFLDTEAQGENAIFIAHKGLICTDASNIIPTTPKNQAYFAEIRQESHLHPNMAIPQGEPAITVEIEPADLRNKLSDVQWKRLPKDVRALPAFKVCELLDYVGKGRQDEAYSVLESSRDKQNLLRTPGRLTDYSGRSFHCTAYEYAYWAKDTHMQRMLEGHMDEETKAFLLERIDAIERYGLVYQQHGIAYQNAHYDMSFVLKNLNADEFHQLQKMIGKRSAKIQQATVENYKNVSFTATEYEWLKKILKKYRPKGIFSFFCSSPAKSLSTKLQFDFHSLITELESYTATYGKLSYHQRVEAWMKVGKAQRDVPAHIAHEYCRPGSWADPLSLFSGETLPRSLRFIDYATEVEFWFPLSSAFSGLGFDFAMARWDGGRALSHCEGHEIYVPTHAVGDLAAVRHLDEVRTADLEQSRENLSRSDSQLAFALT
;
A
#
# COMPACT_ATOMS: atom_id res chain seq x y z
N MET A 1 -25.67 -21.84 18.21
CA MET A 1 -25.82 -20.93 17.03
C MET A 1 -24.91 -21.41 15.90
N ARG A 2 -25.12 -20.95 14.66
CA ARG A 2 -24.37 -21.38 13.47
C ARG A 2 -23.30 -20.37 13.03
N ILE A 3 -22.04 -20.79 12.89
CA ILE A 3 -20.91 -19.95 12.46
C ILE A 3 -20.30 -20.50 11.17
N PRO A 4 -20.20 -19.71 10.08
CA PRO A 4 -19.49 -20.12 8.88
C PRO A 4 -17.97 -19.97 9.06
N LEU A 5 -17.20 -21.01 8.76
CA LEU A 5 -15.74 -21.02 8.79
C LEU A 5 -15.16 -20.55 7.44
N ILE A 6 -15.14 -19.24 7.22
CA ILE A 6 -14.71 -18.63 5.95
C ILE A 6 -13.24 -18.22 6.03
N GLU A 7 -12.42 -18.76 5.14
CA GLU A 7 -11.00 -18.37 5.02
C GLU A 7 -10.82 -17.20 4.04
N PRO A 8 -9.71 -16.44 4.13
CA PRO A 8 -9.47 -15.30 3.24
C PRO A 8 -9.32 -15.76 1.78
N SER A 9 -10.33 -15.50 0.96
CA SER A 9 -10.35 -15.84 -0.48
C SER A 9 -9.67 -14.81 -1.38
N ASN A 10 -9.30 -13.64 -0.84
CA ASN A 10 -8.63 -12.56 -1.58
C ASN A 10 -7.40 -12.02 -0.82
N SER A 11 -6.46 -12.91 -0.46
CA SER A 11 -5.08 -12.50 -0.11
C SER A 11 -4.36 -11.95 -1.34
N ARG A 12 -3.44 -10.99 -1.17
CA ARG A 12 -2.62 -10.44 -2.26
C ARG A 12 -1.57 -11.44 -2.73
N TYR A 13 -0.99 -12.21 -1.80
CA TYR A 13 0.16 -13.07 -2.07
C TYR A 13 -0.12 -14.57 -2.00
N LEU A 14 -1.19 -15.02 -1.35
CA LEU A 14 -1.46 -16.44 -1.14
C LEU A 14 -2.37 -17.03 -2.23
N TYR A 15 -1.93 -18.17 -2.75
CA TYR A 15 -2.75 -19.10 -3.52
C TYR A 15 -2.83 -20.43 -2.78
N ILE A 16 -4.01 -21.05 -2.77
CA ILE A 16 -4.23 -22.36 -2.14
C ILE A 16 -4.67 -23.31 -3.25
N ASN A 17 -3.93 -24.41 -3.43
CA ASN A 17 -4.42 -25.51 -4.24
C ASN A 17 -5.30 -26.42 -3.38
N HIS A 18 -6.62 -26.36 -3.60
CA HIS A 18 -7.58 -27.13 -2.83
C HIS A 18 -7.62 -28.62 -3.24
N ALA A 19 -7.01 -29.01 -4.36
CA ALA A 19 -6.98 -30.41 -4.80
C ALA A 19 -6.04 -31.29 -3.95
N ASN A 20 -4.99 -30.68 -3.36
CA ASN A 20 -3.95 -31.34 -2.56
C ASN A 20 -3.61 -30.58 -1.26
N ASN A 21 -4.37 -29.53 -0.94
CA ASN A 21 -4.24 -28.73 0.29
C ASN A 21 -2.89 -27.97 0.41
N ARG A 22 -2.26 -27.62 -0.72
CA ARG A 22 -0.94 -26.95 -0.77
C ARG A 22 -1.04 -25.42 -0.77
N VAL A 23 -0.12 -24.78 -0.07
CA VAL A 23 -0.02 -23.31 0.07
C VAL A 23 1.10 -22.81 -0.84
N HIS A 24 0.75 -21.95 -1.79
CA HIS A 24 1.69 -21.20 -2.61
C HIS A 24 1.73 -19.75 -2.13
N LEU A 25 2.95 -19.22 -1.99
CA LEU A 25 3.19 -17.81 -1.67
C LEU A 25 3.83 -17.15 -2.88
N LEU A 26 3.17 -16.16 -3.46
CA LEU A 26 3.58 -15.47 -4.67
C LEU A 26 4.33 -14.18 -4.32
N VAL A 27 5.61 -14.11 -4.68
CA VAL A 27 6.45 -12.93 -4.49
C VAL A 27 6.30 -12.03 -5.72
N PRO A 28 5.79 -10.79 -5.58
CA PRO A 28 5.71 -9.85 -6.68
C PRO A 28 7.07 -9.20 -6.93
N PHE A 29 7.50 -9.21 -8.19
CA PHE A 29 8.69 -8.48 -8.63
C PHE A 29 8.34 -7.03 -8.94
N THR A 30 7.30 -6.82 -9.75
CA THR A 30 6.88 -5.52 -10.28
C THR A 30 5.39 -5.55 -10.63
N ALA A 31 4.73 -4.39 -10.62
CA ALA A 31 3.43 -4.26 -11.28
C ALA A 31 3.57 -4.52 -12.80
N GLY A 32 2.56 -5.17 -13.39
CA GLY A 32 2.52 -5.57 -14.78
C GLY A 32 1.76 -6.88 -15.04
N LEU A 33 1.39 -7.12 -16.30
CA LEU A 33 0.82 -8.41 -16.76
C LEU A 33 1.70 -9.10 -17.81
N HIS A 34 2.17 -8.33 -18.80
CA HIS A 34 3.03 -8.83 -19.89
C HIS A 34 4.29 -7.97 -20.09
N VAL A 35 4.28 -6.77 -19.53
CA VAL A 35 5.38 -5.81 -19.44
C VAL A 35 5.26 -5.13 -18.08
N SER A 36 6.37 -4.72 -17.47
CA SER A 36 6.37 -3.98 -16.21
C SER A 36 5.82 -2.57 -16.41
N THR A 37 5.00 -2.11 -15.45
CA THR A 37 4.50 -0.72 -15.40
C THR A 37 5.29 0.13 -14.41
N ASP A 38 5.88 -0.49 -13.40
CA ASP A 38 6.94 0.09 -12.59
C ASP A 38 8.31 -0.19 -13.23
N ASN A 39 9.23 0.78 -13.09
CA ASN A 39 10.61 0.67 -13.53
C ASN A 39 11.51 1.58 -12.67
N THR A 40 12.81 1.57 -12.92
CA THR A 40 13.78 2.48 -12.28
C THR A 40 13.62 2.58 -10.75
N CYS A 41 13.32 3.76 -10.20
CA CYS A 41 13.08 4.02 -8.77
C CYS A 41 11.92 3.21 -8.15
N LYS A 42 10.93 2.80 -8.94
CA LYS A 42 9.77 2.00 -8.50
C LYS A 42 9.95 0.49 -8.69
N SER A 43 10.96 0.05 -9.45
CA SER A 43 11.20 -1.37 -9.79
C SER A 43 11.16 -2.32 -8.58
N ASN A 44 11.63 -1.87 -7.41
CA ASN A 44 11.67 -2.66 -6.18
C ASN A 44 10.52 -2.37 -5.19
N LEU A 45 9.50 -1.59 -5.56
CA LEU A 45 8.43 -1.16 -4.65
C LEU A 45 7.60 -2.35 -4.16
N GLU A 46 7.20 -3.24 -5.07
CA GLU A 46 6.44 -4.45 -4.74
C GLU A 46 7.28 -5.46 -3.94
N LEU A 47 8.55 -5.67 -4.31
CA LEU A 47 9.48 -6.52 -3.57
C LEU A 47 9.69 -6.04 -2.12
N LYS A 48 9.89 -4.72 -1.92
CA LYS A 48 10.00 -4.12 -0.60
C LYS A 48 8.71 -4.28 0.19
N ALA A 49 7.56 -3.93 -0.39
CA ALA A 49 6.26 -4.08 0.26
C ALA A 49 6.00 -5.54 0.71
N PHE A 50 6.47 -6.52 -0.06
CA PHE A 50 6.40 -7.94 0.28
C PHE A 50 7.36 -8.32 1.43
N PHE A 51 8.66 -8.10 1.26
CA PHE A 51 9.70 -8.58 2.19
C PHE A 51 9.85 -7.73 3.47
N GLU A 52 9.58 -6.43 3.41
CA GLU A 52 9.62 -5.51 4.58
C GLU A 52 8.33 -5.61 5.43
N GLY A 53 7.70 -6.79 5.45
CA GLY A 53 6.67 -7.20 6.40
C GLY A 53 5.28 -7.46 5.81
N GLY A 54 4.98 -7.04 4.58
CA GLY A 54 3.65 -7.23 3.99
C GLY A 54 3.25 -8.69 3.85
N ALA A 55 4.17 -9.56 3.42
CA ALA A 55 3.92 -10.99 3.30
C ALA A 55 3.67 -11.66 4.66
N VAL A 56 4.46 -11.30 5.67
CA VAL A 56 4.33 -11.81 7.05
C VAL A 56 2.97 -11.41 7.65
N LEU A 57 2.52 -10.17 7.45
CA LEU A 57 1.19 -9.72 7.90
C LEU A 57 0.04 -10.51 7.27
N GLU A 58 0.10 -10.81 5.97
CA GLU A 58 -0.94 -11.63 5.33
C GLU A 58 -0.93 -13.07 5.85
N LEU A 59 0.26 -13.67 6.00
CA LEU A 59 0.45 -15.00 6.56
C LEU A 59 -0.04 -15.10 8.01
N ASP A 60 0.28 -14.14 8.88
CA ASP A 60 -0.19 -14.10 10.27
C ASP A 60 -1.71 -13.89 10.35
N SER A 61 -2.27 -13.04 9.48
CA SER A 61 -3.72 -12.84 9.36
C SER A 61 -4.45 -14.13 8.93
N TYR A 62 -3.85 -14.91 8.03
CA TYR A 62 -4.38 -16.21 7.60
C TYR A 62 -4.22 -17.27 8.69
N LYS A 63 -3.05 -17.35 9.33
CA LYS A 63 -2.74 -18.20 10.49
C LYS A 63 -3.74 -18.03 11.62
N ALA A 64 -3.99 -16.78 12.05
CA ALA A 64 -4.97 -16.47 13.09
C ALA A 64 -6.42 -16.87 12.70
N THR A 65 -6.69 -17.05 11.41
CA THR A 65 -7.97 -17.58 10.89
C THR A 65 -8.01 -19.11 11.00
N LEU A 66 -6.94 -19.81 10.62
CA LEU A 66 -6.84 -21.26 10.76
C LEU A 66 -6.88 -21.69 12.22
N GLU A 67 -6.11 -21.02 13.09
CA GLU A 67 -6.11 -21.26 14.54
C GLU A 67 -7.50 -21.05 15.15
N PHE A 68 -8.24 -20.02 14.69
CA PHE A 68 -9.64 -19.83 15.09
C PHE A 68 -10.52 -21.00 14.68
N HIS A 69 -10.50 -21.37 13.39
CA HIS A 69 -11.31 -22.47 12.86
C HIS A 69 -11.01 -23.79 13.56
N MET A 70 -9.73 -24.10 13.78
CA MET A 70 -9.29 -25.28 14.53
C MET A 70 -9.76 -25.26 16.00
N SER A 71 -9.88 -24.09 16.64
CA SER A 71 -10.42 -23.99 18.01
C SER A 71 -11.93 -24.31 18.10
N LEU A 72 -12.64 -24.37 16.97
CA LEU A 72 -14.06 -24.65 16.86
C LEU A 72 -14.36 -26.06 16.31
N LEU A 73 -13.34 -26.83 15.94
CA LEU A 73 -13.46 -28.17 15.35
C LEU A 73 -12.86 -29.22 16.30
N GLU A 74 -13.39 -30.44 16.24
CA GLU A 74 -12.82 -31.59 16.93
C GLU A 74 -11.52 -32.04 16.23
N GLU A 75 -10.51 -32.51 16.98
CA GLU A 75 -9.20 -32.85 16.39
C GLU A 75 -9.25 -34.02 15.39
N SER A 76 -10.30 -34.85 15.46
CA SER A 76 -10.56 -35.95 14.53
C SER A 76 -11.29 -35.52 13.25
N ASP A 77 -11.70 -34.25 13.12
CA ASP A 77 -12.37 -33.75 11.92
C ASP A 77 -11.37 -33.65 10.74
N VAL A 78 -11.77 -34.12 9.56
CA VAL A 78 -10.99 -34.02 8.32
C VAL A 78 -10.64 -32.56 8.01
N LEU A 79 -11.54 -31.62 8.33
CA LEU A 79 -11.35 -30.19 8.17
C LEU A 79 -10.33 -29.63 9.17
N TYR A 80 -10.31 -30.14 10.40
CA TYR A 80 -9.28 -29.78 11.38
C TYR A 80 -7.90 -30.23 10.87
N LEU A 81 -7.80 -31.47 10.37
CA LEU A 81 -6.55 -32.01 9.83
C LEU A 81 -6.05 -31.21 8.61
N ALA A 82 -6.92 -30.90 7.65
CA ALA A 82 -6.56 -30.09 6.49
C ALA A 82 -6.14 -28.66 6.85
N LYS A 83 -6.82 -28.02 7.82
CA LYS A 83 -6.45 -26.68 8.32
C LYS A 83 -5.13 -26.72 9.11
N LYS A 84 -4.87 -27.78 9.87
CA LYS A 84 -3.62 -28.02 10.61
C LYS A 84 -2.43 -28.21 9.69
N GLU A 85 -2.60 -28.92 8.57
CA GLU A 85 -1.58 -29.06 7.54
C GLU A 85 -1.25 -27.71 6.88
N ARG A 86 -2.25 -26.91 6.49
CA ARG A 86 -2.00 -25.56 5.92
C ARG A 86 -1.40 -24.60 6.95
N LEU A 87 -1.76 -24.71 8.22
CA LEU A 87 -1.13 -23.94 9.30
C LEU A 87 0.36 -24.30 9.44
N ALA A 88 0.74 -25.57 9.30
CA ALA A 88 2.14 -25.97 9.28
C ALA A 88 2.89 -25.37 8.07
N GLN A 89 2.31 -25.42 6.87
CA GLN A 89 2.87 -24.80 5.66
C GLN A 89 3.07 -23.28 5.80
N ILE A 90 2.09 -22.57 6.35
CA ILE A 90 2.17 -21.13 6.61
C ILE A 90 3.28 -20.78 7.61
N ASN A 91 3.48 -21.58 8.66
CA ASN A 91 4.59 -21.35 9.60
C ASN A 91 5.96 -21.53 8.91
N ILE A 92 6.11 -22.49 7.98
CA ILE A 92 7.35 -22.66 7.20
C ILE A 92 7.67 -21.39 6.37
N TYR A 93 6.65 -20.77 5.75
CA TYR A 93 6.82 -19.50 5.04
C TYR A 93 7.18 -18.34 5.97
N ILE A 94 6.50 -18.21 7.13
CA ILE A 94 6.79 -17.14 8.11
C ILE A 94 8.23 -17.25 8.61
N GLU A 95 8.68 -18.44 9.01
CA GLU A 95 10.06 -18.67 9.45
C GLU A 95 11.07 -18.28 8.37
N ALA A 96 10.86 -18.72 7.12
CA ALA A 96 11.75 -18.42 6.01
C ALA A 96 11.84 -16.92 5.67
N LEU A 97 10.71 -16.21 5.64
CA LEU A 97 10.67 -14.76 5.37
C LEU A 97 11.41 -13.97 6.46
N VAL A 98 11.19 -14.32 7.73
CA VAL A 98 11.85 -13.67 8.88
C VAL A 98 13.35 -13.94 8.90
N GLU A 99 13.81 -15.11 8.46
CA GLU A 99 15.24 -15.39 8.31
C GLU A 99 15.90 -14.59 7.17
N MET A 100 15.21 -14.34 6.06
CA MET A 100 15.82 -13.75 4.85
C MET A 100 15.56 -12.24 4.63
N TRP A 101 14.79 -11.56 5.49
CA TRP A 101 14.33 -10.18 5.25
C TRP A 101 15.46 -9.14 5.05
N THR A 102 16.67 -9.38 5.57
CA THR A 102 17.84 -8.51 5.37
C THR A 102 18.71 -8.88 4.16
N SER A 103 18.44 -10.01 3.49
CA SER A 103 19.31 -10.57 2.45
C SER A 103 18.60 -10.95 1.15
N TYR A 104 17.28 -10.77 1.06
CA TYR A 104 16.47 -11.22 -0.08
C TYR A 104 16.95 -10.66 -1.44
N GLN A 105 17.46 -9.43 -1.49
CA GLN A 105 17.95 -8.82 -2.74
C GLN A 105 19.02 -9.68 -3.43
N ASN A 106 19.94 -10.28 -2.66
CA ASN A 106 20.98 -11.15 -3.23
C ASN A 106 20.42 -12.45 -3.84
N GLU A 107 19.23 -12.90 -3.39
CA GLU A 107 18.56 -14.08 -3.96
C GLU A 107 17.70 -13.69 -5.17
N VAL A 108 17.06 -12.51 -5.13
CA VAL A 108 16.36 -11.89 -6.27
C VAL A 108 17.32 -11.70 -7.44
N ASP A 109 18.49 -11.09 -7.21
CA ASP A 109 19.49 -10.84 -8.25
C ASP A 109 19.99 -12.16 -8.86
N ARG A 110 20.27 -13.18 -8.04
CA ARG A 110 20.66 -14.55 -8.49
C ARG A 110 19.59 -15.30 -9.29
N ILE A 111 18.33 -14.88 -9.23
CA ILE A 111 17.26 -15.44 -10.08
C ILE A 111 17.22 -14.71 -11.41
N LEU A 112 17.35 -13.38 -11.40
CA LEU A 112 17.43 -12.57 -12.62
C LEU A 112 18.71 -12.83 -13.43
N GLU A 113 19.78 -13.29 -12.79
CA GLU A 113 20.99 -13.78 -13.46
C GLU A 113 20.76 -15.07 -14.28
N LYS A 114 19.68 -15.82 -14.05
CA LYS A 114 19.38 -17.09 -14.72
C LYS A 114 18.40 -16.92 -15.86
N ASP A 115 18.54 -17.75 -16.88
CA ASP A 115 17.55 -17.85 -17.97
C ASP A 115 16.18 -18.23 -17.41
N SER A 116 15.18 -17.38 -17.66
CA SER A 116 13.79 -17.57 -17.25
C SER A 116 12.84 -17.07 -18.34
N ASN A 117 11.53 -17.10 -18.08
CA ASN A 117 10.53 -16.47 -18.94
C ASN A 117 10.28 -14.97 -18.65
N LEU A 118 11.10 -14.35 -17.81
CA LEU A 118 11.11 -12.90 -17.55
C LEU A 118 12.37 -12.27 -18.14
N TYR A 119 12.20 -11.30 -19.03
CA TYR A 119 13.28 -10.71 -19.80
C TYR A 119 13.40 -9.21 -19.56
N GLY A 120 14.52 -8.77 -18.98
CA GLY A 120 14.85 -7.35 -18.85
C GLY A 120 15.36 -6.75 -20.16
N ILE A 121 14.95 -5.52 -20.46
CA ILE A 121 15.60 -4.66 -21.44
C ILE A 121 16.03 -3.35 -20.79
N GLN A 122 17.13 -2.77 -21.28
CA GLN A 122 17.64 -1.50 -20.81
C GLN A 122 17.88 -0.57 -22.00
N LEU A 123 17.21 0.59 -21.99
CA LEU A 123 17.30 1.60 -23.04
C LEU A 123 18.24 2.72 -22.60
N ARG A 124 18.47 3.67 -23.50
CA ARG A 124 19.25 4.87 -23.26
C ARG A 124 18.46 6.12 -23.69
N PRO A 125 17.67 6.73 -22.78
CA PRO A 125 17.18 8.09 -22.97
C PRO A 125 18.32 9.12 -22.91
N GLU A 126 18.04 10.37 -23.30
CA GLU A 126 18.93 11.52 -23.14
C GLU A 126 19.24 11.77 -21.67
N THR A 127 18.17 11.94 -20.86
CA THR A 127 18.24 12.04 -19.40
C THR A 127 18.01 10.67 -18.81
N GLN A 128 19.08 10.03 -18.33
CA GLN A 128 19.05 8.67 -17.80
C GLN A 128 18.79 8.65 -16.30
N ASP A 129 17.93 7.73 -15.84
CA ASP A 129 17.73 7.48 -14.41
C ASP A 129 18.91 6.67 -13.84
N PRO A 130 19.65 7.20 -12.83
CA PRO A 130 20.75 6.49 -12.17
C PRO A 130 20.30 5.26 -11.34
N LEU A 131 19.00 5.09 -11.07
CA LEU A 131 18.41 3.94 -10.38
C LEU A 131 18.03 2.80 -11.33
N SER A 132 18.16 2.99 -12.64
CA SER A 132 17.97 1.94 -13.63
C SER A 132 19.09 0.90 -13.58
N ASN A 133 18.79 -0.27 -13.00
CA ASN A 133 19.74 -1.38 -12.84
C ASN A 133 19.11 -2.70 -13.31
N VAL A 134 19.33 -3.07 -14.58
CA VAL A 134 18.82 -4.32 -15.17
C VAL A 134 19.87 -5.41 -15.07
N VAL A 135 19.54 -6.50 -14.38
CA VAL A 135 20.35 -7.72 -14.33
C VAL A 135 20.13 -8.51 -15.63
N ASN A 136 21.23 -8.97 -16.24
CA ASN A 136 21.25 -9.79 -17.46
C ASN A 136 20.27 -9.31 -18.59
N PRO A 137 20.39 -8.05 -19.08
CA PRO A 137 19.46 -7.52 -20.07
C PRO A 137 19.57 -8.28 -21.41
N VAL A 138 18.42 -8.73 -21.93
CA VAL A 138 18.31 -9.35 -23.27
C VAL A 138 18.63 -8.33 -24.36
N PHE A 139 18.28 -7.06 -24.13
CA PHE A 139 18.63 -5.93 -24.98
C PHE A 139 19.21 -4.81 -24.12
N THR A 140 20.41 -4.32 -24.44
CA THR A 140 20.98 -3.10 -23.87
C THR A 140 21.84 -2.38 -24.90
N ILE A 141 21.93 -1.05 -24.78
CA ILE A 141 22.91 -0.23 -25.51
C ILE A 141 23.80 0.55 -24.54
N ASN A 142 24.88 1.13 -25.04
CA ASN A 142 25.93 1.74 -24.24
C ASN A 142 25.46 3.06 -23.60
N ARG A 143 25.09 2.96 -22.32
CA ARG A 143 24.60 4.07 -21.47
C ARG A 143 25.69 5.06 -21.04
N LYS A 144 26.97 4.77 -21.27
CA LYS A 144 28.10 5.60 -20.82
C LYS A 144 28.31 6.81 -21.73
N ASN A 145 28.95 7.82 -21.18
CA ASN A 145 29.44 9.00 -21.89
C ASN A 145 30.97 9.05 -21.84
N ASP A 146 31.59 9.80 -22.75
CA ASP A 146 33.00 10.16 -22.69
C ASP A 146 33.29 11.23 -21.61
N ALA A 147 34.56 11.64 -21.50
CA ALA A 147 34.98 12.66 -20.53
C ALA A 147 34.45 14.08 -20.84
N GLN A 148 33.86 14.30 -22.01
CA GLN A 148 33.24 15.54 -22.46
C GLN A 148 31.70 15.50 -22.27
N GLY A 149 31.14 14.34 -21.89
CA GLY A 149 29.71 14.13 -21.72
C GLY A 149 28.99 13.64 -22.97
N ALA A 150 29.68 13.37 -24.08
CA ALA A 150 29.06 12.84 -25.29
C ALA A 150 28.75 11.34 -25.15
N PRO A 151 27.60 10.84 -25.65
CA PRO A 151 27.23 9.43 -25.55
C PRO A 151 28.22 8.52 -26.28
N LEU A 152 28.49 7.33 -25.72
CA LEU A 152 29.39 6.33 -26.31
C LEU A 152 28.68 5.27 -27.17
N SER A 153 27.35 5.29 -27.28
CA SER A 153 26.58 4.40 -28.16
C SER A 153 26.54 4.92 -29.61
N PRO A 154 27.12 4.22 -30.60
CA PRO A 154 26.97 4.59 -32.01
C PRO A 154 25.52 4.57 -32.48
N LEU A 155 24.69 3.62 -31.99
CA LEU A 155 23.28 3.54 -32.36
C LEU A 155 22.53 4.79 -31.91
N TYR A 156 22.64 5.15 -30.63
CA TYR A 156 22.01 6.35 -30.06
C TYR A 156 22.45 7.62 -30.80
N ASN A 157 23.76 7.81 -30.98
CA ASN A 157 24.31 8.99 -31.65
C ASN A 157 23.80 9.14 -33.08
N GLN A 158 23.68 8.03 -33.82
CA GLN A 158 23.16 8.03 -35.18
C GLN A 158 21.66 8.36 -35.22
N MET A 159 20.86 7.80 -34.30
CA MET A 159 19.44 8.13 -34.16
C MET A 159 19.25 9.62 -33.87
N GLN A 160 19.95 10.18 -32.87
CA GLN A 160 19.85 11.61 -32.55
C GLN A 160 20.20 12.51 -33.75
N ARG A 161 21.27 12.15 -34.49
CA ARG A 161 21.70 12.90 -35.68
C ARG A 161 20.66 12.89 -36.81
N LEU A 162 20.13 11.72 -37.16
CA LEU A 162 19.25 11.59 -38.33
C LEU A 162 17.79 11.94 -38.03
N PHE A 163 17.28 11.61 -36.84
CA PHE A 163 15.88 11.83 -36.50
C PHE A 163 15.54 13.29 -36.18
N ALA A 164 16.53 14.12 -35.79
CA ALA A 164 16.35 15.56 -35.57
C ALA A 164 15.98 16.33 -36.86
N GLU A 165 16.56 15.95 -38.00
CA GLU A 165 16.33 16.59 -39.31
C GLU A 165 15.27 15.88 -40.16
N LEU A 166 14.66 14.82 -39.62
CA LEU A 166 13.73 13.97 -40.36
C LEU A 166 12.37 14.65 -40.59
N VAL A 167 11.93 14.70 -41.85
CA VAL A 167 10.58 15.13 -42.20
C VAL A 167 9.65 13.92 -42.22
N LEU A 168 8.81 13.80 -41.20
CA LEU A 168 7.88 12.68 -41.05
C LEU A 168 6.69 12.80 -42.00
N LYS A 169 6.52 11.81 -42.87
CA LYS A 169 5.33 11.67 -43.70
C LYS A 169 4.38 10.71 -43.00
N LYS A 170 3.55 11.23 -42.09
CA LYS A 170 2.55 10.41 -41.39
C LYS A 170 1.67 9.66 -42.41
N PRO A 171 1.48 8.33 -42.26
CA PRO A 171 0.50 7.60 -43.03
C PRO A 171 -0.86 8.26 -42.90
N ASP A 172 -1.59 8.33 -44.01
CA ASP A 172 -2.98 8.77 -44.04
C ASP A 172 -3.82 7.55 -44.44
N PRO A 173 -4.34 6.77 -43.46
CA PRO A 173 -5.08 5.55 -43.74
C PRO A 173 -6.34 5.83 -44.57
N ARG A 174 -6.95 7.01 -44.40
CA ARG A 174 -8.10 7.46 -45.17
C ARG A 174 -7.73 7.66 -46.63
N LYS A 175 -6.69 8.44 -46.92
CA LYS A 175 -6.21 8.66 -48.29
C LYS A 175 -5.68 7.38 -48.93
N SER A 176 -5.03 6.50 -48.16
CA SER A 176 -4.59 5.18 -48.62
C SER A 176 -5.77 4.30 -49.06
N LEU A 177 -6.82 4.21 -48.24
CA LEU A 177 -8.04 3.46 -48.56
C LEU A 177 -8.76 4.05 -49.76
N ILE A 178 -8.95 5.38 -49.78
CA ILE A 178 -9.60 6.11 -50.88
C ILE A 178 -8.87 5.86 -52.20
N ASN A 179 -7.55 6.07 -52.23
CA ASN A 179 -6.74 5.83 -53.43
C ASN A 179 -6.80 4.36 -53.88
N SER A 180 -6.68 3.42 -52.94
CA SER A 180 -6.75 1.98 -53.23
C SER A 180 -8.09 1.57 -53.86
N VAL A 181 -9.19 2.16 -53.40
CA VAL A 181 -10.52 1.97 -54.02
C VAL A 181 -10.58 2.64 -55.39
N LEU A 182 -10.18 3.91 -55.50
CA LEU A 182 -10.22 4.68 -56.77
C LEU A 182 -9.41 4.00 -57.89
N GLU A 183 -8.22 3.49 -57.60
CA GLU A 183 -7.37 2.73 -58.54
C GLU A 183 -8.00 1.43 -59.06
N ARG A 184 -9.00 0.90 -58.33
CA ARG A 184 -9.63 -0.40 -58.58
C ARG A 184 -11.07 -0.28 -59.06
N LEU A 185 -11.62 0.93 -59.15
CA LEU A 185 -12.96 1.17 -59.69
C LEU A 185 -12.98 0.93 -61.22
N PRO A 186 -13.96 0.18 -61.74
CA PRO A 186 -14.15 0.07 -63.19
C PRO A 186 -14.60 1.41 -63.80
N GLN A 187 -14.36 1.58 -65.11
CA GLN A 187 -14.84 2.75 -65.83
C GLN A 187 -16.37 2.75 -65.85
N GLY A 188 -17.00 3.80 -65.29
CA GLY A 188 -18.45 3.87 -65.11
C GLY A 188 -18.97 3.14 -63.86
N ALA A 189 -18.13 2.93 -62.85
CA ALA A 189 -18.50 2.28 -61.59
C ALA A 189 -19.79 2.84 -60.95
N THR A 190 -20.61 1.93 -60.44
CA THR A 190 -21.84 2.23 -59.71
C THR A 190 -21.56 2.49 -58.22
N PHE A 191 -22.58 3.00 -57.50
CA PHE A 191 -22.52 3.14 -56.05
C PHE A 191 -22.29 1.80 -55.33
N ASP A 192 -22.79 0.68 -55.89
CA ASP A 192 -22.59 -0.65 -55.30
C ASP A 192 -21.17 -1.18 -55.53
N ASP A 193 -20.54 -0.86 -56.66
CA ASP A 193 -19.12 -1.16 -56.89
C ASP A 193 -18.22 -0.44 -55.88
N ILE A 194 -18.53 0.84 -55.59
CA ILE A 194 -17.85 1.64 -54.56
C ILE A 194 -17.98 0.98 -53.18
N ARG A 195 -19.20 0.58 -52.78
CA ARG A 195 -19.43 -0.10 -51.49
C ARG A 195 -18.73 -1.46 -51.39
N GLY A 196 -18.79 -2.26 -52.44
CA GLY A 196 -18.14 -3.57 -52.51
C GLY A 196 -16.61 -3.46 -52.39
N LEU A 197 -16.01 -2.52 -53.12
CA LEU A 197 -14.57 -2.24 -53.04
C LEU A 197 -14.16 -1.67 -51.68
N LEU A 198 -14.96 -0.78 -51.07
CA LEU A 198 -14.67 -0.26 -49.73
C LEU A 198 -14.61 -1.36 -48.66
N LYS A 199 -15.60 -2.27 -48.63
CA LYS A 199 -15.57 -3.46 -47.76
C LYS A 199 -14.33 -4.31 -47.98
N SER A 200 -14.03 -4.61 -49.24
CA SER A 200 -12.91 -5.47 -49.64
C SER A 200 -11.54 -4.86 -49.29
N GLN A 201 -11.32 -3.59 -49.65
CA GLN A 201 -10.04 -2.91 -49.36
C GLN A 201 -9.88 -2.61 -47.87
N CYS A 202 -10.93 -2.23 -47.13
CA CYS A 202 -10.82 -2.00 -45.69
C CYS A 202 -10.45 -3.28 -44.93
N ALA A 203 -11.14 -4.40 -45.23
CA ALA A 203 -10.81 -5.70 -44.65
C ALA A 203 -9.40 -6.18 -45.05
N LYS A 204 -8.96 -5.89 -46.28
CA LYS A 204 -7.61 -6.27 -46.76
C LYS A 204 -6.49 -5.41 -46.17
N GLN A 205 -6.70 -4.09 -46.01
CA GLN A 205 -5.66 -3.16 -45.57
C GLN A 205 -5.54 -3.06 -44.04
N PHE A 206 -6.64 -3.23 -43.31
CA PHE A 206 -6.68 -2.98 -41.86
C PHE A 206 -7.21 -4.17 -41.05
N ASN A 207 -7.61 -5.28 -41.69
CA ASN A 207 -8.33 -6.40 -41.07
C ASN A 207 -9.66 -6.00 -40.38
N ILE A 208 -10.22 -4.84 -40.72
CA ILE A 208 -11.47 -4.30 -40.16
C ILE A 208 -12.63 -4.56 -41.14
N LYS A 209 -13.72 -5.15 -40.63
CA LYS A 209 -14.97 -5.30 -41.37
C LYS A 209 -15.88 -4.11 -41.11
N ILE A 210 -16.11 -3.30 -42.14
CA ILE A 210 -17.02 -2.13 -42.08
C ILE A 210 -18.41 -2.46 -42.63
N ASP A 211 -19.43 -1.89 -41.97
CA ASP A 211 -20.79 -1.81 -42.50
C ASP A 211 -20.89 -0.53 -43.35
N VAL A 212 -21.10 -0.69 -44.66
CA VAL A 212 -21.33 0.42 -45.61
C VAL A 212 -22.72 0.34 -46.23
N ASP A 213 -23.56 -0.57 -45.73
CA ASP A 213 -24.94 -0.71 -46.18
C ASP A 213 -25.91 0.00 -45.23
N ASN A 214 -25.47 0.26 -44.00
CA ASN A 214 -26.26 0.88 -42.94
C ASN A 214 -25.47 1.97 -42.23
N TRP A 215 -26.18 2.98 -41.74
CA TRP A 215 -25.69 3.91 -40.73
C TRP A 215 -26.43 3.70 -39.41
N ILE A 216 -25.78 4.04 -38.29
CA ILE A 216 -26.34 3.92 -36.95
C ILE A 216 -26.67 5.31 -36.43
N ASN A 217 -27.94 5.56 -36.14
CA ASN A 217 -28.38 6.77 -35.44
C ASN A 217 -29.15 6.36 -34.17
N GLU A 218 -28.75 6.88 -33.01
CA GLU A 218 -29.33 6.55 -31.69
C GLU A 218 -29.47 5.03 -31.42
N GLY A 219 -28.55 4.21 -31.95
CA GLY A 219 -28.56 2.75 -31.82
C GLY A 219 -29.42 2.00 -32.86
N ILE A 220 -30.13 2.71 -33.75
CA ILE A 220 -30.95 2.12 -34.82
C ILE A 220 -30.12 2.03 -36.11
N LYS A 221 -29.94 0.81 -36.64
CA LYS A 221 -29.40 0.58 -37.98
C LYS A 221 -30.43 0.93 -39.04
N THR A 222 -30.10 1.88 -39.90
CA THR A 222 -30.93 2.29 -41.05
C THR A 222 -30.19 2.02 -42.36
N PRO A 223 -30.80 1.36 -43.36
CA PRO A 223 -30.17 1.15 -44.66
C PRO A 223 -29.86 2.46 -45.39
N VAL A 224 -28.75 2.46 -46.14
CA VAL A 224 -28.24 3.57 -46.93
C VAL A 224 -28.16 3.15 -48.41
N ASN A 225 -28.74 3.96 -49.29
CA ASN A 225 -28.67 3.84 -50.73
C ASN A 225 -28.15 5.15 -51.38
N LYS A 226 -27.96 5.14 -52.70
CA LYS A 226 -27.42 6.31 -53.43
C LYS A 226 -28.32 7.55 -53.26
N GLU A 227 -29.62 7.42 -53.42
CA GLU A 227 -30.59 8.53 -53.36
C GLU A 227 -30.61 9.21 -51.97
N GLN A 228 -30.43 8.43 -50.91
CA GLN A 228 -30.28 8.94 -49.54
C GLN A 228 -28.97 9.70 -49.38
N ILE A 229 -27.83 9.17 -49.86
CA ILE A 229 -26.54 9.88 -49.85
C ILE A 229 -26.63 11.18 -50.66
N ASP A 230 -27.21 11.15 -51.86
CA ASP A 230 -27.37 12.32 -52.71
C ASP A 230 -28.15 13.42 -51.98
N LYS A 231 -29.25 13.05 -51.33
CA LYS A 231 -30.09 13.95 -50.55
C LYS A 231 -29.41 14.47 -49.28
N PHE A 232 -28.60 13.66 -48.59
CA PHE A 232 -27.88 14.08 -47.38
C PHE A 232 -26.71 15.01 -47.70
N MET A 233 -25.99 14.76 -48.78
CA MET A 233 -24.77 15.48 -49.14
C MET A 233 -25.00 16.62 -50.14
N GLY A 234 -26.17 16.69 -50.77
CA GLY A 234 -26.48 17.66 -51.83
C GLY A 234 -25.80 17.34 -53.16
N PHE A 235 -25.55 16.06 -53.44
CA PHE A 235 -24.84 15.61 -54.64
C PHE A 235 -25.70 15.68 -55.90
N ALA A 236 -25.05 15.99 -57.03
CA ALA A 236 -25.62 16.05 -58.37
C ALA A 236 -25.12 14.88 -59.25
N GLU A 237 -25.65 14.77 -60.47
CA GLU A 237 -25.33 13.66 -61.40
C GLU A 237 -23.84 13.59 -61.80
N ASP A 238 -23.10 14.70 -61.71
CA ASP A 238 -21.67 14.82 -62.04
C ASP A 238 -20.72 14.59 -60.84
N THR A 239 -21.26 14.23 -59.67
CA THR A 239 -20.48 14.01 -58.43
C THR A 239 -19.44 12.91 -58.60
N SER A 240 -18.22 13.15 -58.13
CA SER A 240 -17.11 12.21 -58.33
C SER A 240 -17.21 10.97 -57.45
N ALA A 241 -16.66 9.84 -57.93
CA ALA A 241 -16.58 8.62 -57.13
C ALA A 241 -15.82 8.81 -55.80
N LYS A 242 -14.87 9.75 -55.73
CA LYS A 242 -14.18 10.12 -54.50
C LYS A 242 -15.14 10.72 -53.47
N ASP A 243 -16.05 11.59 -53.90
CA ASP A 243 -16.99 12.26 -52.99
C ASP A 243 -18.04 11.27 -52.46
N TYR A 244 -18.47 10.30 -53.28
CA TYR A 244 -19.26 9.15 -52.80
C TYR A 244 -18.51 8.29 -51.80
N ILE A 245 -17.21 8.00 -52.02
CA ILE A 245 -16.39 7.27 -51.06
C ILE A 245 -16.30 8.03 -49.72
N ASP A 246 -15.98 9.33 -49.76
CA ASP A 246 -15.86 10.16 -48.56
C ASP A 246 -17.19 10.27 -47.80
N ALA A 247 -18.33 10.36 -48.51
CA ALA A 247 -19.67 10.36 -47.91
C ALA A 247 -20.03 9.02 -47.27
N VAL A 248 -19.80 7.89 -47.95
CA VAL A 248 -20.09 6.55 -47.42
C VAL A 248 -19.26 6.26 -46.18
N LEU A 249 -17.97 6.60 -46.19
CA LEU A 249 -17.09 6.46 -45.03
C LEU A 249 -17.53 7.37 -43.88
N GLY A 250 -17.89 8.63 -44.16
CA GLY A 250 -18.34 9.57 -43.14
C GLY A 250 -19.67 9.20 -42.48
N ILE A 251 -20.62 8.64 -43.23
CA ILE A 251 -21.96 8.32 -42.75
C ILE A 251 -22.06 6.91 -42.15
N CYS A 252 -21.46 5.90 -42.80
CA CYS A 252 -21.63 4.49 -42.40
C CYS A 252 -20.51 4.01 -41.45
N ALA A 253 -19.32 4.61 -41.53
CA ALA A 253 -18.14 4.20 -40.75
C ALA A 253 -17.36 5.37 -40.13
N PRO A 254 -18.02 6.34 -39.44
CA PRO A 254 -17.35 7.52 -38.87
C PRO A 254 -16.20 7.16 -37.91
N GLU A 255 -16.39 6.12 -37.10
CA GLU A 255 -15.42 5.64 -36.10
C GLU A 255 -14.28 4.79 -36.69
N LEU A 256 -14.27 4.51 -38.01
CA LEU A 256 -13.24 3.66 -38.65
C LEU A 256 -11.82 4.11 -38.32
N TRP A 257 -11.59 5.42 -38.35
CA TRP A 257 -10.27 6.03 -38.13
C TRP A 257 -9.78 5.92 -36.68
N GLN A 258 -10.69 5.67 -35.73
CA GLN A 258 -10.35 5.36 -34.33
C GLN A 258 -10.09 3.85 -34.14
N MET A 259 -10.68 3.00 -34.98
CA MET A 259 -10.51 1.54 -34.92
C MET A 259 -9.22 1.04 -35.59
N ILE A 260 -8.57 1.84 -36.43
CA ILE A 260 -7.26 1.49 -37.03
C ILE A 260 -6.17 1.77 -35.99
N PRO A 261 -5.47 0.74 -35.45
CA PRO A 261 -4.31 0.99 -34.61
C PRO A 261 -3.21 1.62 -35.46
N GLY A 262 -2.87 2.86 -35.13
CA GLY A 262 -1.68 3.50 -35.69
C GLY A 262 -0.42 2.93 -35.02
N SER A 263 0.56 2.56 -35.85
CA SER A 263 1.92 2.25 -35.38
C SER A 263 2.44 3.39 -34.48
N PRO A 264 3.01 3.07 -33.29
CA PRO A 264 3.58 4.05 -32.37
C PRO A 264 4.48 5.09 -33.05
N PHE A 265 5.26 4.68 -34.05
CA PHE A 265 6.18 5.53 -34.80
C PHE A 265 5.56 6.80 -35.39
N TYR A 266 4.24 6.80 -35.65
CA TYR A 266 3.52 7.93 -36.23
C TYR A 266 2.58 8.66 -35.26
N LEU A 267 2.45 8.20 -34.02
CA LEU A 267 1.56 8.80 -33.02
C LEU A 267 2.08 10.15 -32.48
N GLY A 268 3.41 10.33 -32.40
CA GLY A 268 4.02 11.47 -31.73
C GLY A 268 3.66 12.85 -32.31
N ILE A 269 3.57 13.84 -31.42
CA ILE A 269 3.54 15.28 -31.73
C ILE A 269 4.80 15.87 -31.11
N TYR A 270 5.61 16.56 -31.92
CA TYR A 270 6.94 17.00 -31.50
C TYR A 270 7.03 18.52 -31.44
N ASN A 271 7.51 19.04 -30.31
CA ASN A 271 7.59 20.48 -30.05
C ASN A 271 8.79 21.14 -30.72
N ASN A 272 9.89 20.39 -30.89
CA ASN A 272 11.14 20.80 -31.53
C ASN A 272 11.87 19.57 -32.10
N LYS A 273 13.03 19.78 -32.70
CA LYS A 273 13.82 18.72 -33.36
C LYS A 273 14.43 17.74 -32.36
N GLU A 274 14.86 18.25 -31.21
CA GLU A 274 15.49 17.50 -30.14
C GLU A 274 14.50 16.50 -29.54
N HIS A 275 13.28 16.96 -29.20
CA HIS A 275 12.19 16.11 -28.73
C HIS A 275 11.73 15.10 -29.79
N GLN A 276 11.77 15.46 -31.07
CA GLN A 276 11.50 14.50 -32.16
C GLN A 276 12.56 13.40 -32.20
N ALA A 277 13.84 13.78 -32.15
CA ALA A 277 14.97 12.85 -32.20
C ALA A 277 14.93 11.87 -31.03
N GLU A 278 14.74 12.38 -29.81
CA GLU A 278 14.67 11.59 -28.59
C GLU A 278 13.45 10.64 -28.56
N SER A 279 12.27 11.13 -28.93
CA SER A 279 11.06 10.31 -28.98
C SER A 279 11.18 9.16 -29.98
N LEU A 280 11.71 9.43 -31.19
CA LEU A 280 11.92 8.41 -32.22
C LEU A 280 13.07 7.46 -31.85
N SER A 281 14.12 7.97 -31.19
CA SER A 281 15.22 7.18 -30.65
C SER A 281 14.70 6.15 -29.63
N LEU A 282 14.01 6.59 -28.58
CA LEU A 282 13.45 5.72 -27.55
C LEU A 282 12.48 4.68 -28.11
N MET A 283 11.62 5.08 -29.04
CA MET A 283 10.65 4.18 -29.66
C MET A 283 11.31 3.14 -30.58
N THR A 284 12.38 3.52 -31.28
CA THR A 284 13.22 2.56 -32.04
C THR A 284 13.91 1.59 -31.09
N GLN A 285 14.53 2.07 -30.01
CA GLN A 285 15.17 1.23 -29.01
C GLN A 285 14.18 0.25 -28.34
N PHE A 286 12.98 0.71 -27.99
CA PHE A 286 11.94 -0.13 -27.40
C PHE A 286 11.45 -1.21 -28.38
N TYR A 287 11.25 -0.88 -29.67
CA TYR A 287 10.93 -1.87 -30.69
C TYR A 287 12.02 -2.94 -30.83
N LEU A 288 13.30 -2.53 -30.88
CA LEU A 288 14.44 -3.44 -30.92
C LEU A 288 14.51 -4.34 -29.68
N GLY A 289 14.19 -3.80 -28.50
CA GLY A 289 14.06 -4.57 -27.27
C GLY A 289 12.97 -5.64 -27.36
N VAL A 290 11.76 -5.28 -27.82
CA VAL A 290 10.66 -6.24 -28.03
C VAL A 290 11.03 -7.33 -29.04
N LEU A 291 11.67 -6.96 -30.17
CA LEU A 291 12.13 -7.89 -31.19
C LEU A 291 13.18 -8.85 -30.63
N ASN A 292 14.14 -8.35 -29.85
CA ASN A 292 15.18 -9.17 -29.21
C ASN A 292 14.60 -10.13 -28.17
N VAL A 293 13.63 -9.67 -27.35
CA VAL A 293 12.91 -10.50 -26.37
C VAL A 293 12.13 -11.62 -27.08
N TYR A 294 11.45 -11.31 -28.19
CA TYR A 294 10.77 -12.33 -28.99
C TYR A 294 11.73 -13.38 -29.55
N CYS A 295 12.86 -12.93 -30.12
CA CYS A 295 13.88 -13.84 -30.65
C CYS A 295 14.53 -14.70 -29.55
N ARG A 296 14.70 -14.15 -28.33
CA ARG A 296 15.17 -14.88 -27.16
C ARG A 296 14.15 -15.95 -26.73
N SER A 297 12.89 -15.56 -26.55
CA SER A 297 11.87 -16.44 -25.95
C SER A 297 11.45 -17.60 -26.87
N LYS A 298 11.49 -17.38 -28.19
CA LYS A 298 11.30 -18.45 -29.19
C LYS A 298 12.58 -19.22 -29.52
N GLY A 299 13.72 -18.91 -28.88
CA GLY A 299 15.00 -19.60 -29.07
C GLY A 299 15.66 -19.36 -30.44
N PHE A 300 15.33 -18.26 -31.12
CA PHE A 300 15.90 -17.91 -32.42
C PHE A 300 17.26 -17.23 -32.32
N SER A 301 17.57 -16.53 -31.21
CA SER A 301 18.91 -15.99 -30.96
C SER A 301 19.24 -15.86 -29.48
N ASP A 302 20.53 -16.05 -29.15
CA ASP A 302 21.14 -15.85 -27.84
C ASP A 302 21.88 -14.50 -27.71
N LYS A 303 21.81 -13.64 -28.72
CA LYS A 303 22.51 -12.35 -28.75
C LYS A 303 21.74 -11.22 -28.06
N ASN A 304 22.48 -10.21 -27.65
CA ASN A 304 21.98 -8.89 -27.32
C ASN A 304 22.18 -7.99 -28.55
N PHE A 305 21.08 -7.61 -29.20
CA PHE A 305 21.07 -6.91 -30.48
C PHE A 305 21.53 -5.46 -30.33
N GLY A 306 21.28 -4.85 -29.17
CA GLY A 306 21.80 -3.52 -28.86
C GLY A 306 23.33 -3.50 -28.77
N GLU A 307 23.93 -4.51 -28.12
CA GLU A 307 25.39 -4.67 -28.10
C GLU A 307 25.96 -4.97 -29.49
N VAL A 308 25.30 -5.79 -30.31
CA VAL A 308 25.75 -6.06 -31.70
C VAL A 308 25.76 -4.77 -32.53
N LEU A 309 24.72 -3.94 -32.41
CA LEU A 309 24.61 -2.64 -33.08
C LEU A 309 25.67 -1.64 -32.59
N ASP A 310 25.87 -1.52 -31.28
CA ASP A 310 26.85 -0.58 -30.72
C ASP A 310 28.30 -0.97 -30.98
N ASN A 311 28.60 -2.27 -31.13
CA ASN A 311 29.92 -2.74 -31.56
C ASN A 311 30.17 -2.56 -33.08
N SER A 312 29.16 -2.14 -33.85
CA SER A 312 29.26 -1.98 -35.31
C SER A 312 28.59 -0.69 -35.79
N SER A 313 29.36 0.38 -35.89
CA SER A 313 28.87 1.68 -36.36
C SER A 313 28.26 1.63 -37.77
N SER A 314 28.68 0.71 -38.63
CA SER A 314 28.08 0.50 -39.96
C SER A 314 26.69 -0.15 -39.89
N LEU A 315 26.48 -1.15 -39.02
CA LEU A 315 25.16 -1.74 -38.83
C LEU A 315 24.20 -0.74 -38.16
N SER A 316 24.70 0.03 -37.19
CA SER A 316 23.96 1.16 -36.61
C SER A 316 23.57 2.21 -37.66
N GLU A 317 24.49 2.59 -38.56
CA GLU A 317 24.20 3.53 -39.64
C GLU A 317 23.18 2.97 -40.65
N GLU A 318 23.30 1.72 -41.06
CA GLU A 318 22.36 1.07 -41.98
C GLU A 318 20.96 0.97 -41.37
N LEU A 319 20.82 0.46 -40.14
CA LEU A 319 19.54 0.33 -39.45
C LEU A 319 18.82 1.68 -39.27
N VAL A 320 19.53 2.71 -38.81
CA VAL A 320 18.91 4.03 -38.59
C VAL A 320 18.51 4.68 -39.93
N ASN A 321 19.27 4.45 -41.01
CA ASN A 321 18.86 4.88 -42.34
C ASN A 321 17.61 4.14 -42.84
N VAL A 322 17.47 2.84 -42.58
CA VAL A 322 16.23 2.08 -42.87
C VAL A 322 15.04 2.71 -42.14
N VAL A 323 15.15 2.94 -40.84
CA VAL A 323 14.09 3.56 -40.03
C VAL A 323 13.74 4.97 -40.51
N ALA A 324 14.75 5.83 -40.70
CA ALA A 324 14.57 7.19 -41.19
C ALA A 324 13.93 7.21 -42.59
N HIS A 325 14.32 6.29 -43.49
CA HIS A 325 13.74 6.21 -44.81
C HIS A 325 12.25 5.86 -44.75
N SER A 326 11.88 4.76 -44.08
CA SER A 326 10.47 4.33 -43.93
C SER A 326 9.59 5.42 -43.31
N LEU A 327 10.08 6.12 -42.28
CA LEU A 327 9.42 7.26 -41.64
C LEU A 327 9.24 8.47 -42.59
N SER A 328 10.21 8.73 -43.47
CA SER A 328 10.16 9.84 -44.44
C SER A 328 9.16 9.61 -45.57
N ILE A 329 8.85 8.35 -45.89
CA ILE A 329 7.92 7.97 -46.96
C ILE A 329 6.55 7.53 -46.45
N GLY A 330 6.41 7.23 -45.15
CA GLY A 330 5.15 6.85 -44.50
C GLY A 330 4.81 5.37 -44.64
N GLU A 331 5.82 4.50 -44.59
CA GLU A 331 5.68 3.05 -44.69
C GLU A 331 5.73 2.35 -43.33
N ASN A 332 5.46 1.04 -43.29
CA ASN A 332 5.55 0.25 -42.06
C ASN A 332 7.02 0.09 -41.65
N VAL A 333 7.42 0.77 -40.58
CA VAL A 333 8.81 0.84 -40.11
C VAL A 333 9.25 -0.51 -39.55
N GLU A 334 8.37 -1.17 -38.81
CA GLU A 334 8.59 -2.43 -38.12
C GLU A 334 8.96 -3.56 -39.08
N SER A 335 8.23 -3.68 -40.20
CA SER A 335 8.51 -4.68 -41.24
C SER A 335 9.86 -4.47 -41.92
N HIS A 336 10.29 -3.20 -42.07
CA HIS A 336 11.60 -2.86 -42.63
C HIS A 336 12.73 -3.16 -41.65
N ILE A 337 12.55 -2.90 -40.35
CA ILE A 337 13.50 -3.33 -39.32
C ILE A 337 13.61 -4.87 -39.34
N ALA A 338 12.49 -5.60 -39.35
CA ALA A 338 12.52 -7.07 -39.40
C ALA A 338 13.20 -7.62 -40.68
N ALA A 339 13.06 -6.93 -41.82
CA ALA A 339 13.79 -7.27 -43.05
C ALA A 339 15.30 -7.04 -42.92
N PHE A 340 15.74 -5.96 -42.26
CA PHE A 340 17.15 -5.72 -41.94
C PHE A 340 17.72 -6.84 -41.06
N PHE A 341 17.00 -7.31 -40.04
CA PHE A 341 17.44 -8.44 -39.21
C PHE A 341 17.56 -9.77 -40.00
N ASN A 342 16.66 -10.02 -40.96
CA ASN A 342 16.80 -11.18 -41.87
C ASN A 342 18.02 -11.05 -42.79
N GLN A 343 18.35 -9.85 -43.27
CA GLN A 343 19.51 -9.60 -44.13
C GLN A 343 20.84 -9.84 -43.38
N HIS A 344 20.90 -9.45 -42.11
CA HIS A 344 22.07 -9.56 -41.23
C HIS A 344 21.93 -10.73 -40.23
N GLN A 345 21.37 -11.85 -40.70
CA GLN A 345 21.00 -13.00 -39.86
C GLN A 345 22.18 -13.54 -39.03
N ASN A 346 23.39 -13.56 -39.59
CA ASN A 346 24.58 -14.14 -38.96
C ASN A 346 25.10 -13.25 -37.82
N GLU A 347 25.12 -11.95 -38.04
CA GLU A 347 25.57 -10.90 -37.12
C GLU A 347 24.72 -10.92 -35.84
N PHE A 348 23.40 -11.09 -36.00
CA PHE A 348 22.45 -11.20 -34.89
C PHE A 348 22.26 -12.64 -34.36
N GLY A 349 23.00 -13.63 -34.88
CA GLY A 349 22.93 -15.01 -34.41
C GLY A 349 21.55 -15.66 -34.57
N LEU A 350 20.76 -15.22 -35.55
CA LEU A 350 19.42 -15.73 -35.81
C LEU A 350 19.49 -17.15 -36.44
N SER A 351 18.83 -18.12 -35.83
CA SER A 351 18.81 -19.52 -36.31
C SER A 351 18.00 -19.70 -37.60
N ARG A 352 17.08 -18.76 -37.89
CA ARG A 352 16.28 -18.68 -39.12
C ARG A 352 15.86 -17.23 -39.37
N GLU A 353 15.44 -16.95 -40.60
CA GLU A 353 14.71 -15.71 -40.93
C GLU A 353 13.39 -15.60 -40.16
N LEU A 354 13.02 -14.36 -39.82
CA LEU A 354 11.69 -13.99 -39.30
C LEU A 354 10.67 -13.97 -40.44
N ASP A 355 9.62 -14.78 -40.31
CA ASP A 355 8.54 -14.92 -41.28
C ASP A 355 7.41 -13.89 -41.05
N SER A 356 6.28 -14.04 -41.74
CA SER A 356 5.13 -13.14 -41.59
C SER A 356 4.43 -13.23 -40.23
N LEU A 357 4.37 -14.43 -39.63
CA LEU A 357 3.75 -14.65 -38.32
C LEU A 357 4.63 -14.10 -37.20
N ASP A 358 5.95 -14.28 -37.31
CA ASP A 358 6.90 -13.67 -36.37
C ASP A 358 6.75 -12.14 -36.37
N LYS A 359 6.70 -11.54 -37.56
CA LYS A 359 6.55 -10.09 -37.74
C LYS A 359 5.24 -9.57 -37.15
N GLU A 360 4.13 -10.24 -37.41
CA GLU A 360 2.82 -9.88 -36.85
C GLU A 360 2.82 -9.95 -35.32
N ALA A 361 3.40 -11.01 -34.74
CA ALA A 361 3.51 -11.18 -33.29
C ALA A 361 4.42 -10.11 -32.63
N ILE A 362 5.57 -9.79 -33.23
CA ILE A 362 6.48 -8.74 -32.76
C ILE A 362 5.80 -7.37 -32.81
N ILE A 363 5.12 -7.04 -33.91
CA ILE A 363 4.38 -5.77 -34.07
C ILE A 363 3.27 -5.68 -33.02
N GLN A 364 2.42 -6.70 -32.90
CA GLN A 364 1.33 -6.70 -31.94
C GLN A 364 1.83 -6.56 -30.48
N LYS A 365 2.90 -7.28 -30.12
CA LYS A 365 3.51 -7.16 -28.78
C LYS A 365 4.08 -5.75 -28.57
N PHE A 366 4.76 -5.17 -29.56
CA PHE A 366 5.28 -3.80 -29.50
C PHE A 366 4.17 -2.78 -29.32
N GLU A 367 3.16 -2.76 -30.19
CA GLU A 367 2.06 -1.80 -30.10
C GLU A 367 1.34 -1.89 -28.75
N THR A 368 1.05 -3.10 -28.28
CA THR A 368 0.35 -3.33 -27.01
C THR A 368 1.19 -2.87 -25.83
N THR A 369 2.45 -3.30 -25.75
CA THR A 369 3.32 -3.00 -24.60
C THR A 369 3.76 -1.54 -24.56
N TYR A 370 4.10 -0.94 -25.70
CA TYR A 370 4.43 0.49 -25.78
C TYR A 370 3.24 1.37 -25.35
N ARG A 371 2.01 1.03 -25.81
CA ARG A 371 0.80 1.73 -25.36
C ARG A 371 0.56 1.57 -23.86
N ILE A 372 0.78 0.39 -23.27
CA ILE A 372 0.64 0.18 -21.83
C ILE A 372 1.61 1.06 -21.04
N VAL A 373 2.91 1.06 -21.36
CA VAL A 373 3.91 1.81 -20.58
C VAL A 373 3.83 3.32 -20.78
N THR A 374 3.22 3.79 -21.88
CA THR A 374 3.00 5.23 -22.15
C THR A 374 1.58 5.72 -21.84
N ALA A 375 0.67 4.85 -21.38
CA ALA A 375 -0.74 5.22 -21.16
C ALA A 375 -0.96 6.17 -19.98
N THR A 376 -0.12 6.12 -18.95
CA THR A 376 -0.24 6.93 -17.75
C THR A 376 0.94 7.89 -17.60
N LYS A 377 0.74 9.01 -16.90
CA LYS A 377 1.83 9.91 -16.51
C LYS A 377 2.66 9.36 -15.33
N GLU A 378 2.37 8.14 -14.89
CA GLU A 378 2.95 7.53 -13.68
C GLU A 378 4.26 6.79 -13.95
N ASN A 379 4.60 6.60 -15.23
CA ASN A 379 5.89 6.13 -15.68
C ASN A 379 6.68 7.29 -16.33
N PRO A 380 7.49 8.03 -15.55
CA PRO A 380 8.27 9.16 -16.04
C PRO A 380 9.61 8.78 -16.69
N HIS A 381 10.00 7.50 -16.71
CA HIS A 381 11.32 7.05 -17.14
C HIS A 381 11.21 5.94 -18.21
N MET A 382 12.06 6.00 -19.23
CA MET A 382 12.07 5.01 -20.33
C MET A 382 13.33 4.13 -20.29
N ASP A 383 14.07 4.12 -19.18
CA ASP A 383 15.38 3.47 -19.05
C ASP A 383 15.33 1.94 -18.97
N ASP A 384 14.30 1.35 -18.36
CA ASP A 384 14.19 -0.11 -18.24
C ASP A 384 12.75 -0.62 -18.20
N PHE A 385 12.59 -1.87 -18.64
CA PHE A 385 11.34 -2.63 -18.64
C PHE A 385 11.61 -4.13 -18.52
N MET A 386 10.72 -4.85 -17.86
CA MET A 386 10.72 -6.33 -17.83
C MET A 386 9.54 -6.88 -18.63
N PHE A 387 9.77 -7.89 -19.46
CA PHE A 387 8.78 -8.53 -20.31
C PHE A 387 8.54 -9.97 -19.87
N LEU A 388 7.28 -10.32 -19.62
CA LEU A 388 6.89 -11.69 -19.29
C LEU A 388 6.45 -12.43 -20.56
N ASP A 389 7.07 -13.59 -20.81
CA ASP A 389 6.53 -14.59 -21.72
C ASP A 389 5.58 -15.52 -20.96
N THR A 390 4.28 -15.31 -21.18
CA THR A 390 3.19 -16.09 -20.60
C THR A 390 2.89 -17.38 -21.36
N GLU A 391 3.56 -17.64 -22.49
CA GLU A 391 3.46 -18.89 -23.27
C GLU A 391 4.57 -19.89 -22.92
N ALA A 392 5.57 -19.47 -22.14
CA ALA A 392 6.71 -20.30 -21.76
C ALA A 392 6.30 -21.53 -20.94
N GLN A 393 7.04 -22.64 -21.14
CA GLN A 393 6.81 -23.92 -20.47
C GLN A 393 8.14 -24.55 -20.05
N GLY A 394 8.09 -25.47 -19.07
CA GLY A 394 9.26 -26.18 -18.56
C GLY A 394 9.91 -25.49 -17.36
N GLU A 395 11.09 -25.96 -16.97
CA GLU A 395 11.74 -25.62 -15.69
C GLU A 395 12.16 -24.14 -15.55
N ASN A 396 12.26 -23.41 -16.67
CA ASN A 396 12.60 -21.97 -16.69
C ASN A 396 11.36 -21.06 -16.66
N ALA A 397 10.14 -21.62 -16.76
CA ALA A 397 8.88 -20.86 -16.76
C ALA A 397 8.41 -20.55 -15.32
N ILE A 398 9.28 -19.91 -14.54
CA ILE A 398 9.10 -19.67 -13.10
C ILE A 398 8.35 -18.39 -12.75
N PHE A 399 8.12 -17.49 -13.72
CA PHE A 399 7.36 -16.26 -13.53
C PHE A 399 5.95 -16.35 -14.12
N ILE A 400 4.98 -15.74 -13.43
CA ILE A 400 3.56 -15.73 -13.80
C ILE A 400 2.95 -14.34 -13.61
N ALA A 401 1.83 -14.06 -14.27
CA ALA A 401 1.01 -12.89 -14.00
C ALA A 401 -0.07 -13.21 -12.97
N HIS A 402 -0.12 -12.48 -11.85
CA HIS A 402 -1.13 -12.66 -10.81
C HIS A 402 -1.67 -11.29 -10.34
N LYS A 403 -2.98 -11.06 -10.48
CA LYS A 403 -3.69 -9.85 -10.01
C LYS A 403 -3.06 -8.50 -10.44
N GLY A 404 -2.45 -8.44 -11.63
CA GLY A 404 -1.80 -7.22 -12.14
C GLY A 404 -0.33 -7.06 -11.69
N LEU A 405 0.26 -8.09 -11.09
CA LEU A 405 1.66 -8.18 -10.71
C LEU A 405 2.35 -9.29 -11.50
N ILE A 406 3.64 -9.08 -11.83
CA ILE A 406 4.53 -10.14 -12.29
C ILE A 406 5.14 -10.78 -11.05
N CYS A 407 4.87 -12.07 -10.84
CA CYS A 407 5.24 -12.81 -9.63
C CYS A 407 6.05 -14.07 -9.94
N THR A 408 6.74 -14.60 -8.92
CA THR A 408 7.22 -16.00 -8.89
C THR A 408 6.79 -16.66 -7.58
N ASP A 409 6.80 -18.00 -7.53
CA ASP A 409 6.59 -18.71 -6.27
C ASP A 409 7.78 -18.49 -5.32
N ALA A 410 7.52 -18.19 -4.05
CA ALA A 410 8.53 -17.93 -3.04
C ALA A 410 9.50 -19.10 -2.84
N SER A 411 9.11 -20.33 -3.18
CA SER A 411 10.00 -21.49 -3.20
C SER A 411 11.15 -21.37 -4.22
N ASN A 412 11.10 -20.46 -5.19
CA ASN A 412 12.21 -20.14 -6.08
C ASN A 412 13.24 -19.18 -5.45
N ILE A 413 12.82 -18.36 -4.48
CA ILE A 413 13.62 -17.30 -3.83
C ILE A 413 14.14 -17.72 -2.46
N ILE A 414 13.32 -18.44 -1.68
CA ILE A 414 13.65 -18.84 -0.31
C ILE A 414 14.85 -19.82 -0.33
N PRO A 415 15.95 -19.50 0.37
CA PRO A 415 17.08 -20.42 0.49
C PRO A 415 16.66 -21.76 1.08
N THR A 416 17.05 -22.84 0.42
CA THR A 416 16.80 -24.19 0.94
C THR A 416 17.71 -24.51 2.13
N THR A 417 17.09 -24.91 3.24
CA THR A 417 17.73 -25.38 4.47
C THR A 417 17.38 -26.86 4.68
N PRO A 418 18.14 -27.63 5.49
CA PRO A 418 17.81 -29.02 5.79
C PRO A 418 16.41 -29.24 6.39
N LYS A 419 15.77 -28.19 6.94
CA LYS A 419 14.39 -28.25 7.46
C LYS A 419 13.33 -28.10 6.37
N ASN A 420 13.55 -27.23 5.39
CA ASN A 420 12.55 -26.82 4.40
C ASN A 420 12.78 -27.40 2.99
N GLN A 421 13.93 -28.04 2.74
CA GLN A 421 14.37 -28.51 1.42
C GLN A 421 13.34 -29.40 0.71
N ALA A 422 12.79 -30.40 1.42
CA ALA A 422 11.81 -31.32 0.84
C ALA A 422 10.50 -30.60 0.48
N TYR A 423 10.02 -29.74 1.37
CA TYR A 423 8.79 -28.95 1.16
C TYR A 423 8.91 -28.02 -0.06
N PHE A 424 9.96 -27.19 -0.12
CA PHE A 424 10.12 -26.29 -1.27
C PHE A 424 10.50 -27.00 -2.58
N ALA A 425 11.03 -28.23 -2.53
CA ALA A 425 11.19 -29.04 -3.73
C ALA A 425 9.82 -29.50 -4.28
N GLU A 426 8.90 -29.92 -3.40
CA GLU A 426 7.53 -30.29 -3.77
C GLU A 426 6.75 -29.09 -4.34
N ILE A 427 6.80 -27.93 -3.66
CA ILE A 427 6.10 -26.70 -4.12
C ILE A 427 6.60 -26.21 -5.48
N ARG A 428 7.91 -26.27 -5.77
CA ARG A 428 8.44 -25.94 -7.11
C ARG A 428 7.95 -26.91 -8.18
N GLN A 429 7.93 -28.21 -7.88
CA GLN A 429 7.42 -29.21 -8.81
C GLN A 429 5.92 -29.00 -9.11
N GLU A 430 5.14 -28.61 -8.11
CA GLU A 430 3.72 -28.31 -8.26
C GLU A 430 3.44 -27.03 -9.05
N SER A 431 4.14 -25.93 -8.74
CA SER A 431 3.91 -24.64 -9.41
C SER A 431 4.17 -24.73 -10.92
N HIS A 432 5.16 -25.53 -11.33
CA HIS A 432 5.45 -25.82 -12.74
C HIS A 432 4.32 -26.57 -13.47
N LEU A 433 3.49 -27.34 -12.76
CA LEU A 433 2.36 -28.08 -13.33
C LEU A 433 1.08 -27.23 -13.46
N HIS A 434 1.01 -26.10 -12.76
CA HIS A 434 -0.19 -25.26 -12.67
C HIS A 434 0.10 -23.76 -12.92
N PRO A 435 0.68 -23.37 -14.08
CA PRO A 435 0.98 -21.97 -14.38
C PRO A 435 -0.28 -21.08 -14.45
N ASN A 436 -1.41 -21.66 -14.86
CA ASN A 436 -2.72 -21.05 -14.76
C ASN A 436 -3.34 -21.32 -13.39
N MET A 437 -2.87 -20.60 -12.36
CA MET A 437 -3.42 -20.63 -10.99
C MET A 437 -4.83 -20.03 -10.96
N ALA A 438 -5.82 -20.81 -11.41
CA ALA A 438 -7.22 -20.40 -11.42
C ALA A 438 -7.72 -20.18 -9.98
N ILE A 439 -8.30 -19.01 -9.73
CA ILE A 439 -8.94 -18.69 -8.44
C ILE A 439 -10.09 -19.69 -8.25
N PRO A 440 -10.07 -20.50 -7.17
CA PRO A 440 -11.18 -21.41 -6.87
C PRO A 440 -12.46 -20.60 -6.66
N GLN A 441 -13.54 -20.95 -7.36
CA GLN A 441 -14.85 -20.40 -7.03
C GLN A 441 -15.25 -20.87 -5.63
N GLY A 442 -15.71 -19.93 -4.82
CA GLY A 442 -15.76 -20.01 -3.35
C GLY A 442 -16.11 -21.37 -2.77
N GLU A 443 -15.26 -21.84 -1.85
CA GLU A 443 -15.56 -23.01 -1.01
C GLU A 443 -16.95 -22.86 -0.35
N PRO A 444 -17.71 -23.96 -0.20
CA PRO A 444 -18.95 -23.93 0.55
C PRO A 444 -18.65 -23.50 2.00
N ALA A 445 -19.38 -22.49 2.50
CA ALA A 445 -19.23 -21.99 3.86
C ALA A 445 -19.66 -23.03 4.90
N ILE A 446 -18.73 -23.90 5.31
CA ILE A 446 -18.96 -24.93 6.30
C ILE A 446 -19.32 -24.26 7.63
N THR A 447 -20.39 -24.76 8.25
CA THR A 447 -21.04 -24.09 9.38
C THR A 447 -20.98 -24.96 10.63
N VAL A 448 -20.36 -24.46 11.69
CA VAL A 448 -20.26 -25.14 13.00
C VAL A 448 -21.38 -24.66 13.93
N GLU A 449 -21.95 -25.59 14.71
CA GLU A 449 -22.86 -25.27 15.80
C GLU A 449 -22.11 -25.17 17.13
N ILE A 450 -22.19 -24.01 17.79
CA ILE A 450 -21.55 -23.75 19.09
C ILE A 450 -22.43 -22.87 19.99
N GLU A 451 -22.31 -23.02 21.31
CA GLU A 451 -23.00 -22.18 22.28
C GLU A 451 -22.39 -20.77 22.37
N PRO A 452 -23.21 -19.70 22.52
CA PRO A 452 -22.71 -18.32 22.54
C PRO A 452 -21.71 -18.02 23.66
N ALA A 453 -21.83 -18.69 24.82
CA ALA A 453 -20.89 -18.52 25.93
C ALA A 453 -19.49 -19.07 25.59
N ASP A 454 -19.44 -20.27 25.00
CA ASP A 454 -18.18 -20.92 24.63
C ASP A 454 -17.48 -20.22 23.48
N LEU A 455 -18.24 -19.70 22.50
CA LEU A 455 -17.65 -18.83 21.48
C LEU A 455 -17.05 -17.56 22.12
N ARG A 456 -17.77 -16.90 23.04
CA ARG A 456 -17.30 -15.65 23.67
C ARG A 456 -15.93 -15.81 24.32
N ASN A 457 -15.67 -16.96 24.94
CA ASN A 457 -14.39 -17.28 25.59
C ASN A 457 -13.25 -17.59 24.59
N LYS A 458 -13.58 -18.00 23.37
CA LYS A 458 -12.61 -18.37 22.30
C LYS A 458 -12.27 -17.21 21.35
N LEU A 459 -13.04 -16.13 21.33
CA LEU A 459 -12.84 -14.99 20.41
C LEU A 459 -11.69 -14.06 20.83
N SER A 460 -10.79 -13.80 19.89
CA SER A 460 -9.97 -12.58 19.86
C SER A 460 -10.69 -11.42 19.17
N ASP A 461 -10.21 -10.20 19.34
CA ASP A 461 -10.80 -8.99 18.76
C ASP A 461 -10.80 -8.99 17.21
N VAL A 462 -9.85 -9.69 16.58
CA VAL A 462 -9.81 -9.89 15.13
C VAL A 462 -10.93 -10.83 14.68
N GLN A 463 -11.13 -11.93 15.41
CA GLN A 463 -12.17 -12.92 15.12
C GLN A 463 -13.57 -12.34 15.39
N TRP A 464 -13.73 -11.56 16.47
CA TRP A 464 -14.96 -10.82 16.78
C TRP A 464 -15.41 -9.95 15.60
N LYS A 465 -14.52 -9.12 15.04
CA LYS A 465 -14.83 -8.25 13.89
C LYS A 465 -15.27 -9.02 12.64
N ARG A 466 -14.78 -10.26 12.45
CA ARG A 466 -15.09 -11.14 11.32
C ARG A 466 -16.39 -11.92 11.46
N LEU A 467 -17.00 -11.97 12.64
CA LEU A 467 -18.32 -12.59 12.80
C LEU A 467 -19.40 -11.84 12.00
N PRO A 468 -20.36 -12.57 11.39
CA PRO A 468 -21.54 -11.96 10.75
C PRO A 468 -22.25 -10.99 11.69
N LYS A 469 -22.78 -9.89 11.14
CA LYS A 469 -23.46 -8.85 11.94
C LYS A 469 -24.59 -9.44 12.79
N ASP A 470 -25.34 -10.39 12.24
CA ASP A 470 -26.47 -11.03 12.90
C ASP A 470 -26.06 -11.91 14.11
N VAL A 471 -24.87 -12.52 14.04
CA VAL A 471 -24.28 -13.27 15.17
C VAL A 471 -23.83 -12.30 16.27
N ARG A 472 -23.21 -11.17 15.90
CA ARG A 472 -22.78 -10.14 16.85
C ARG A 472 -23.95 -9.42 17.53
N ALA A 473 -25.08 -9.30 16.85
CA ALA A 473 -26.30 -8.68 17.39
C ALA A 473 -27.01 -9.53 18.47
N LEU A 474 -26.63 -10.80 18.64
CA LEU A 474 -27.24 -11.67 19.66
C LEU A 474 -27.01 -11.10 21.08
N PRO A 475 -28.01 -11.17 21.99
CA PRO A 475 -27.88 -10.66 23.36
C PRO A 475 -26.65 -11.18 24.12
N ALA A 476 -26.22 -12.40 23.80
CA ALA A 476 -25.05 -13.05 24.36
C ALA A 476 -23.70 -12.41 23.97
N PHE A 477 -23.66 -11.38 23.14
CA PHE A 477 -22.42 -10.64 22.80
C PHE A 477 -22.47 -9.14 23.10
N LYS A 478 -23.53 -8.63 23.76
CA LYS A 478 -23.67 -7.20 24.10
C LYS A 478 -22.52 -6.64 24.94
N VAL A 479 -21.88 -7.45 25.78
CA VAL A 479 -20.64 -7.08 26.50
C VAL A 479 -19.48 -6.83 25.53
N CYS A 480 -19.29 -7.70 24.53
CA CYS A 480 -18.24 -7.56 23.53
C CYS A 480 -18.47 -6.37 22.58
N GLU A 481 -19.74 -6.09 22.26
CA GLU A 481 -20.13 -4.92 21.49
C GLU A 481 -19.86 -3.61 22.26
N LEU A 482 -20.26 -3.53 23.53
CA LEU A 482 -19.99 -2.38 24.40
C LEU A 482 -18.48 -2.12 24.53
N LEU A 483 -17.69 -3.17 24.80
CA LEU A 483 -16.23 -3.08 24.93
C LEU A 483 -15.55 -2.68 23.60
N ASP A 484 -15.98 -3.20 22.46
CA ASP A 484 -15.44 -2.83 21.13
C ASP A 484 -15.68 -1.35 20.80
N TYR A 485 -16.84 -0.80 21.17
CA TYR A 485 -17.16 0.61 20.98
C TYR A 485 -16.40 1.51 21.96
N VAL A 486 -16.35 1.16 23.24
CA VAL A 486 -15.63 1.92 24.27
C VAL A 486 -14.12 1.93 24.00
N GLY A 487 -13.53 0.79 23.61
CA GLY A 487 -12.12 0.66 23.20
C GLY A 487 -11.73 1.60 22.05
N LYS A 488 -12.69 1.90 21.17
CA LYS A 488 -12.51 2.72 19.96
C LYS A 488 -13.04 4.14 20.08
N GLY A 489 -13.46 4.60 21.26
CA GLY A 489 -14.00 5.94 21.48
C GLY A 489 -15.38 6.19 20.85
N ARG A 490 -16.10 5.14 20.43
CA ARG A 490 -17.40 5.18 19.74
C ARG A 490 -18.55 5.37 20.75
N GLN A 491 -18.64 6.58 21.29
CA GLN A 491 -19.51 6.90 22.42
C GLN A 491 -21.01 6.74 22.12
N ASP A 492 -21.47 7.17 20.94
CA ASP A 492 -22.89 7.14 20.58
C ASP A 492 -23.39 5.70 20.37
N GLU A 493 -22.54 4.84 19.83
CA GLU A 493 -22.83 3.42 19.66
C GLU A 493 -22.75 2.66 21.00
N ALA A 494 -21.80 2.99 21.88
CA ALA A 494 -21.75 2.46 23.25
C ALA A 494 -23.00 2.85 24.06
N TYR A 495 -23.44 4.11 23.97
CA TYR A 495 -24.71 4.59 24.53
C TYR A 495 -25.91 3.79 24.00
N SER A 496 -25.98 3.60 22.69
CA SER A 496 -27.05 2.83 22.02
C SER A 496 -27.11 1.36 22.49
N VAL A 497 -25.97 0.75 22.82
CA VAL A 497 -25.91 -0.60 23.41
C VAL A 497 -26.49 -0.62 24.82
N LEU A 498 -26.18 0.38 25.66
CA LEU A 498 -26.72 0.46 27.03
C LEU A 498 -28.22 0.74 27.05
N GLU A 499 -28.72 1.63 26.19
CA GLU A 499 -30.15 1.97 26.12
C GLU A 499 -31.01 0.84 25.54
N SER A 500 -30.48 0.07 24.58
CA SER A 500 -31.19 -1.11 24.06
C SER A 500 -31.16 -2.34 25.00
N SER A 501 -30.40 -2.28 26.11
CA SER A 501 -30.16 -3.43 26.98
C SER A 501 -30.98 -3.41 28.26
N ARG A 502 -31.80 -4.46 28.45
CA ARG A 502 -32.62 -4.65 29.67
C ARG A 502 -31.82 -4.90 30.95
N ASP A 503 -30.58 -5.36 30.82
CA ASP A 503 -29.69 -5.73 31.93
C ASP A 503 -28.39 -4.90 31.86
N LYS A 504 -28.53 -3.58 31.76
CA LYS A 504 -27.39 -2.65 31.56
C LYS A 504 -26.38 -2.66 32.72
N GLN A 505 -26.82 -2.95 33.96
CA GLN A 505 -25.92 -3.04 35.12
C GLN A 505 -24.97 -4.23 35.02
N ASN A 506 -25.46 -5.41 34.63
CA ASN A 506 -24.62 -6.58 34.39
C ASN A 506 -23.62 -6.36 33.25
N LEU A 507 -24.02 -5.65 32.18
CA LEU A 507 -23.09 -5.26 31.11
C LEU A 507 -21.96 -4.34 31.60
N LEU A 508 -22.28 -3.37 32.48
CA LEU A 508 -21.30 -2.44 33.05
C LEU A 508 -20.36 -3.13 34.06
N ARG A 509 -20.86 -4.11 34.82
CA ARG A 509 -20.08 -4.87 35.82
C ARG A 509 -19.25 -6.01 35.22
N THR A 510 -19.62 -6.55 34.05
CA THR A 510 -18.94 -7.72 33.45
C THR A 510 -17.61 -7.34 32.80
N PRO A 511 -16.45 -7.88 33.24
CA PRO A 511 -15.20 -7.73 32.53
C PRO A 511 -15.18 -8.58 31.25
N GLY A 512 -14.49 -8.09 30.22
CA GLY A 512 -14.30 -8.83 28.98
C GLY A 512 -13.00 -8.44 28.27
N ARG A 513 -12.69 -9.15 27.17
CA ARG A 513 -11.56 -8.79 26.31
C ARG A 513 -11.92 -7.55 25.49
N LEU A 514 -10.97 -6.62 25.38
CA LEU A 514 -11.07 -5.38 24.62
C LEU A 514 -9.71 -5.11 23.97
N THR A 515 -9.68 -4.80 22.67
CA THR A 515 -8.49 -4.24 22.00
C THR A 515 -8.81 -2.91 21.31
N ASP A 516 -8.00 -1.90 21.62
CA ASP A 516 -8.11 -0.54 21.06
C ASP A 516 -7.44 -0.40 19.67
N TYR A 517 -7.44 0.82 19.12
CA TYR A 517 -6.82 1.09 17.82
C TYR A 517 -5.28 1.01 17.82
N SER A 518 -4.63 1.13 18.98
CA SER A 518 -3.18 1.03 19.13
C SER A 518 -2.70 -0.41 19.33
N GLY A 519 -3.62 -1.38 19.28
CA GLY A 519 -3.32 -2.81 19.42
C GLY A 519 -3.05 -3.25 20.87
N ARG A 520 -3.50 -2.49 21.86
CA ARG A 520 -3.43 -2.87 23.28
C ARG A 520 -4.62 -3.72 23.67
N SER A 521 -4.38 -4.94 24.15
CA SER A 521 -5.40 -5.88 24.61
C SER A 521 -5.54 -5.89 26.13
N PHE A 522 -6.75 -5.63 26.62
CA PHE A 522 -7.14 -5.59 28.03
C PHE A 522 -8.09 -6.74 28.39
N HIS A 523 -8.22 -7.01 29.68
CA HIS A 523 -9.33 -7.81 30.23
C HIS A 523 -9.94 -7.08 31.45
N CYS A 524 -10.96 -6.26 31.20
CA CYS A 524 -11.53 -5.32 32.16
C CYS A 524 -12.98 -4.95 31.82
N THR A 525 -13.65 -4.17 32.66
CA THR A 525 -14.94 -3.55 32.32
C THR A 525 -14.75 -2.38 31.37
N ALA A 526 -15.85 -1.94 30.73
CA ALA A 526 -15.87 -0.75 29.89
C ALA A 526 -15.40 0.51 30.64
N TYR A 527 -15.82 0.66 31.91
CA TYR A 527 -15.46 1.82 32.71
C TYR A 527 -13.97 1.82 33.12
N GLU A 528 -13.40 0.66 33.47
CA GLU A 528 -11.97 0.55 33.77
C GLU A 528 -11.08 0.99 32.59
N TYR A 529 -11.43 0.61 31.37
CA TYR A 529 -10.70 1.08 30.18
C TYR A 529 -10.91 2.58 29.95
N ALA A 530 -12.15 3.09 30.08
CA ALA A 530 -12.43 4.52 29.89
C ALA A 530 -11.68 5.40 30.91
N TYR A 531 -11.56 4.92 32.15
CA TYR A 531 -10.78 5.53 33.23
C TYR A 531 -9.26 5.47 32.96
N TRP A 532 -8.78 4.31 32.53
CA TRP A 532 -7.38 4.12 32.13
C TRP A 532 -6.97 5.02 30.95
N ALA A 533 -7.81 5.11 29.91
CA ALA A 533 -7.58 5.94 28.72
C ALA A 533 -7.83 7.44 28.95
N LYS A 534 -8.22 7.84 30.17
CA LYS A 534 -8.66 9.18 30.55
C LYS A 534 -9.79 9.76 29.66
N ASP A 535 -10.64 8.90 29.08
CA ASP A 535 -11.77 9.30 28.25
C ASP A 535 -12.95 9.72 29.14
N THR A 536 -12.90 10.97 29.63
CA THR A 536 -13.82 11.46 30.67
C THR A 536 -15.24 11.70 30.13
N HIS A 537 -15.36 11.95 28.82
CA HIS A 537 -16.65 11.97 28.11
C HIS A 537 -17.31 10.59 28.07
N MET A 538 -16.52 9.52 27.84
CA MET A 538 -17.02 8.15 27.91
C MET A 538 -17.35 7.76 29.37
N GLN A 539 -16.51 8.13 30.34
CA GLN A 539 -16.77 7.88 31.77
C GLN A 539 -18.11 8.48 32.22
N ARG A 540 -18.36 9.77 31.95
CA ARG A 540 -19.63 10.45 32.26
C ARG A 540 -20.84 9.80 31.61
N MET A 541 -20.71 9.35 30.35
CA MET A 541 -21.76 8.62 29.64
C MET A 541 -22.09 7.27 30.33
N LEU A 542 -21.05 6.51 30.71
CA LEU A 542 -21.22 5.25 31.43
C LEU A 542 -21.81 5.48 32.83
N GLU A 543 -21.32 6.47 33.58
CA GLU A 543 -21.79 6.86 34.93
C GLU A 543 -23.30 7.13 34.95
N GLY A 544 -23.82 7.84 33.94
CA GLY A 544 -25.26 8.13 33.81
C GLY A 544 -26.17 6.91 33.64
N HIS A 545 -25.60 5.71 33.46
CA HIS A 545 -26.32 4.44 33.36
C HIS A 545 -26.14 3.52 34.58
N MET A 546 -25.32 3.90 35.56
CA MET A 546 -24.99 3.07 36.72
C MET A 546 -25.99 3.23 37.86
N ASP A 547 -26.40 2.12 38.45
CA ASP A 547 -27.02 2.13 39.79
C ASP A 547 -25.95 2.21 40.90
N GLU A 548 -26.39 2.52 42.13
CA GLU A 548 -25.54 2.65 43.32
C GLU A 548 -24.63 1.45 43.57
N GLU A 549 -25.13 0.24 43.35
CA GLU A 549 -24.34 -1.00 43.51
C GLU A 549 -23.26 -1.13 42.41
N THR A 550 -23.56 -0.71 41.17
CA THR A 550 -22.57 -0.64 40.08
C THR A 550 -21.53 0.44 40.33
N LYS A 551 -21.92 1.63 40.80
CA LYS A 551 -21.00 2.71 41.20
C LYS A 551 -20.02 2.20 42.26
N ALA A 552 -20.53 1.58 43.33
CA ALA A 552 -19.71 1.02 44.41
C ALA A 552 -18.76 -0.10 43.93
N PHE A 553 -19.27 -1.04 43.13
CA PHE A 553 -18.45 -2.11 42.52
C PHE A 553 -17.32 -1.56 41.65
N LEU A 554 -17.60 -0.54 40.82
CA LEU A 554 -16.58 0.06 39.96
C LEU A 554 -15.59 0.92 40.75
N LEU A 555 -16.02 1.60 41.82
CA LEU A 555 -15.12 2.35 42.71
C LEU A 555 -14.02 1.46 43.31
N GLU A 556 -14.36 0.24 43.78
CA GLU A 556 -13.37 -0.73 44.26
C GLU A 556 -12.36 -1.14 43.17
N ARG A 557 -12.82 -1.23 41.91
CA ARG A 557 -11.95 -1.56 40.76
C ARG A 557 -11.04 -0.39 40.38
N ILE A 558 -11.53 0.84 40.44
CA ILE A 558 -10.72 2.05 40.24
C ILE A 558 -9.64 2.18 41.33
N ASP A 559 -9.98 1.95 42.61
CA ASP A 559 -9.01 1.90 43.71
C ASP A 559 -7.92 0.82 43.49
N ALA A 560 -8.27 -0.30 42.86
CA ALA A 560 -7.30 -1.32 42.48
C ALA A 560 -6.41 -0.88 41.30
N ILE A 561 -6.96 -0.19 40.30
CA ILE A 561 -6.21 0.36 39.16
C ILE A 561 -5.21 1.41 39.63
N GLU A 562 -5.58 2.34 40.52
CA GLU A 562 -4.64 3.32 41.08
C GLU A 562 -3.52 2.66 41.89
N ARG A 563 -3.86 1.64 42.69
CA ARG A 563 -2.92 1.00 43.62
C ARG A 563 -1.95 0.04 42.95
N TYR A 564 -2.39 -0.64 41.89
CA TYR A 564 -1.65 -1.75 41.27
C TYR A 564 -1.41 -1.57 39.76
N GLY A 565 -2.22 -0.76 39.08
CA GLY A 565 -2.22 -0.60 37.63
C GLY A 565 -3.10 -1.63 36.93
N LEU A 566 -3.76 -1.19 35.85
CA LEU A 566 -4.49 -2.04 34.91
C LEU A 566 -3.47 -2.80 34.04
N VAL A 567 -3.71 -4.10 33.84
CA VAL A 567 -2.83 -4.97 33.06
C VAL A 567 -3.31 -5.05 31.61
N TYR A 568 -2.39 -4.91 30.66
CA TYR A 568 -2.64 -5.09 29.24
C TYR A 568 -1.47 -5.74 28.51
N GLN A 569 -1.71 -6.21 27.29
CA GLN A 569 -0.68 -6.69 26.38
C GLN A 569 -0.61 -5.82 25.13
N GLN A 570 0.60 -5.56 24.63
CA GLN A 570 0.82 -4.90 23.35
C GLN A 570 2.07 -5.51 22.70
N HIS A 571 1.99 -5.90 21.41
CA HIS A 571 3.08 -6.56 20.68
C HIS A 571 3.70 -7.78 21.43
N GLY A 572 2.87 -8.55 22.15
CA GLY A 572 3.30 -9.71 22.95
C GLY A 572 3.97 -9.38 24.29
N ILE A 573 4.17 -8.09 24.62
CA ILE A 573 4.73 -7.63 25.89
C ILE A 573 3.59 -7.27 26.85
N ALA A 574 3.71 -7.67 28.12
CA ALA A 574 2.75 -7.32 29.17
C ALA A 574 3.16 -6.02 29.90
N TYR A 575 2.19 -5.14 30.11
CA TYR A 575 2.34 -3.83 30.75
C TYR A 575 1.36 -3.71 31.93
N GLN A 576 1.69 -2.84 32.88
CA GLN A 576 0.83 -2.55 34.03
C GLN A 576 1.03 -1.10 34.51
N ASN A 577 0.00 -0.27 34.39
CA ASN A 577 -0.01 1.14 34.81
C ASN A 577 -1.47 1.60 35.12
N ALA A 578 -1.64 2.64 35.93
CA ALA A 578 -2.96 3.10 36.35
C ALA A 578 -3.75 3.76 35.20
N HIS A 579 -3.03 4.41 34.28
CA HIS A 579 -3.59 5.10 33.12
C HIS A 579 -2.69 4.91 31.91
N TYR A 580 -3.20 5.26 30.73
CA TYR A 580 -2.38 5.47 29.54
C TYR A 580 -1.27 6.46 29.87
N ASP A 581 -0.03 5.97 29.83
CA ASP A 581 1.17 6.69 30.19
C ASP A 581 1.95 7.03 28.94
N MET A 582 2.66 8.14 29.03
CA MET A 582 3.64 8.52 28.04
C MET A 582 4.92 9.12 28.73
N SER A 583 5.02 9.39 30.06
CA SER A 583 6.20 9.21 30.99
C SER A 583 6.21 9.98 32.37
N PHE A 584 7.42 9.96 32.98
CA PHE A 584 8.05 10.26 34.27
C PHE A 584 8.20 11.70 34.78
N VAL A 585 7.52 12.11 35.86
CA VAL A 585 7.75 13.41 36.54
C VAL A 585 7.87 13.32 38.08
N LEU A 586 8.48 14.35 38.70
CA LEU A 586 8.69 14.46 40.17
C LEU A 586 7.60 15.27 40.91
N LYS A 587 6.43 15.51 40.28
CA LYS A 587 5.38 16.46 40.73
C LYS A 587 5.01 16.35 42.23
N ASN A 588 5.07 15.16 42.83
CA ASN A 588 4.58 14.87 44.20
C ASN A 588 5.68 14.70 45.26
N LEU A 589 6.94 14.93 44.90
CA LEU A 589 7.95 15.13 45.93
C LEU A 589 7.73 16.51 46.56
N ASN A 590 7.97 16.61 47.87
CA ASN A 590 8.23 17.90 48.52
C ASN A 590 9.73 18.24 48.44
N ALA A 591 10.12 19.44 48.90
CA ALA A 591 11.51 19.90 48.81
C ALA A 591 12.51 18.99 49.57
N ASP A 592 12.10 18.40 50.69
CA ASP A 592 12.95 17.48 51.48
C ASP A 592 13.07 16.11 50.83
N GLU A 593 11.98 15.62 50.21
CA GLU A 593 11.96 14.36 49.46
C GLU A 593 12.77 14.49 48.16
N PHE A 594 12.73 15.65 47.49
CA PHE A 594 13.58 15.94 46.36
C PHE A 594 15.08 16.01 46.76
N HIS A 595 15.43 16.68 47.86
CA HIS A 595 16.80 16.65 48.40
C HIS A 595 17.26 15.22 48.76
N GLN A 596 16.37 14.39 49.31
CA GLN A 596 16.67 12.98 49.57
C GLN A 596 16.91 12.20 48.27
N LEU A 597 16.12 12.45 47.22
CA LEU A 597 16.33 11.87 45.88
C LEU A 597 17.70 12.30 45.31
N GLN A 598 18.02 13.59 45.34
CA GLN A 598 19.32 14.13 44.93
C GLN A 598 20.48 13.46 45.69
N LYS A 599 20.34 13.26 47.01
CA LYS A 599 21.36 12.63 47.86
C LYS A 599 21.53 11.13 47.58
N MET A 600 20.46 10.40 47.27
CA MET A 600 20.52 8.97 46.93
C MET A 600 21.17 8.71 45.57
N ILE A 601 21.01 9.65 44.62
CA ILE A 601 21.49 9.50 43.25
C ILE A 601 22.89 10.09 43.08
N GLY A 602 23.17 11.20 43.75
CA GLY A 602 24.42 11.95 43.66
C GLY A 602 24.75 12.34 42.22
N LYS A 603 26.05 12.39 41.89
CA LYS A 603 26.57 12.77 40.55
C LYS A 603 26.17 11.83 39.40
N ARG A 604 25.32 10.82 39.62
CA ARG A 604 24.97 9.81 38.62
C ARG A 604 23.86 10.25 37.65
N SER A 605 23.12 11.32 37.94
CA SER A 605 22.21 11.99 37.00
C SER A 605 22.48 13.48 36.99
N ALA A 606 22.91 14.04 35.85
CA ALA A 606 23.11 15.47 35.70
C ALA A 606 21.78 16.25 35.84
N LYS A 607 20.70 15.76 35.23
CA LYS A 607 19.35 16.35 35.31
C LYS A 607 18.90 16.59 36.75
N ILE A 608 19.03 15.58 37.61
CA ILE A 608 18.59 15.67 39.02
C ILE A 608 19.49 16.58 39.86
N GLN A 609 20.78 16.66 39.54
CA GLN A 609 21.72 17.54 40.27
C GLN A 609 21.66 19.01 39.80
N GLN A 610 21.21 19.28 38.58
CA GLN A 610 21.02 20.62 38.04
C GLN A 610 19.66 21.24 38.39
N ALA A 611 18.69 20.41 38.77
CA ALA A 611 17.38 20.86 39.20
C ALA A 611 17.40 21.45 40.63
N THR A 612 16.66 22.54 40.82
CA THR A 612 16.53 23.29 42.07
C THR A 612 15.20 22.96 42.75
N VAL A 613 15.03 23.38 44.02
CA VAL A 613 13.74 23.30 44.73
C VAL A 613 12.60 24.08 44.07
N GLU A 614 12.90 24.95 43.11
CA GLU A 614 11.91 25.76 42.38
C GLU A 614 11.44 25.08 41.08
N ASN A 615 12.25 24.19 40.49
CA ASN A 615 11.96 23.60 39.17
C ASN A 615 11.93 22.06 39.10
N TYR A 616 12.28 21.34 40.18
CA TYR A 616 12.41 19.87 40.14
C TYR A 616 11.14 19.11 39.70
N LYS A 617 9.96 19.66 39.98
CA LYS A 617 8.67 19.06 39.61
C LYS A 617 8.49 18.93 38.08
N ASN A 618 9.21 19.76 37.33
CA ASN A 618 9.17 19.84 35.86
C ASN A 618 10.32 19.05 35.20
N VAL A 619 11.10 18.28 35.98
CA VAL A 619 12.19 17.43 35.46
C VAL A 619 11.61 16.14 34.92
N SER A 620 11.75 15.93 33.61
CA SER A 620 11.28 14.73 32.90
C SER A 620 12.36 13.67 32.71
N PHE A 621 11.94 12.40 32.71
CA PHE A 621 12.81 11.23 32.52
C PHE A 621 12.30 10.35 31.38
N THR A 622 13.21 10.02 30.46
CA THR A 622 12.96 8.96 29.47
C THR A 622 12.73 7.61 30.18
N ALA A 623 12.07 6.66 29.52
CA ALA A 623 11.83 5.32 30.07
C ALA A 623 13.13 4.60 30.54
N THR A 624 14.24 4.79 29.83
CA THR A 624 15.55 4.24 30.22
C THR A 624 16.10 4.91 31.47
N GLU A 625 16.01 6.24 31.58
CA GLU A 625 16.40 6.98 32.79
C GLU A 625 15.51 6.62 33.99
N TYR A 626 14.22 6.36 33.77
CA TYR A 626 13.28 5.96 34.81
C TYR A 626 13.49 4.52 35.30
N GLU A 627 13.71 3.54 34.42
CA GLU A 627 14.04 2.18 34.86
C GLU A 627 15.42 2.11 35.54
N TRP A 628 16.36 2.95 35.10
CA TRP A 628 17.61 3.20 35.82
C TRP A 628 17.36 3.80 37.22
N LEU A 629 16.46 4.80 37.32
CA LEU A 629 16.07 5.47 38.58
C LEU A 629 15.42 4.48 39.55
N LYS A 630 14.46 3.69 39.08
CA LYS A 630 13.86 2.54 39.80
C LYS A 630 14.93 1.56 40.27
N LYS A 631 15.86 1.15 39.40
CA LYS A 631 16.94 0.19 39.70
C LYS A 631 17.91 0.75 40.74
N ILE A 632 18.12 2.06 40.79
CA ILE A 632 18.85 2.74 41.87
C ILE A 632 18.02 2.76 43.16
N LEU A 633 16.79 3.28 43.15
CA LEU A 633 15.94 3.35 44.35
C LEU A 633 15.71 1.96 44.99
N LYS A 634 15.57 0.90 44.17
CA LYS A 634 15.47 -0.50 44.60
C LYS A 634 16.72 -1.00 45.35
N LYS A 635 17.91 -0.44 45.09
CA LYS A 635 19.15 -0.74 45.86
C LYS A 635 19.15 -0.08 47.26
N TYR A 636 18.42 1.02 47.44
CA TYR A 636 18.29 1.74 48.71
C TYR A 636 17.04 1.31 49.53
N ARG A 637 16.32 0.26 49.11
CA ARG A 637 15.27 -0.37 49.93
C ARG A 637 15.89 -1.36 50.93
N PRO A 638 15.43 -1.40 52.20
CA PRO A 638 15.89 -2.38 53.18
C PRO A 638 15.50 -3.80 52.77
N LYS A 639 16.32 -4.79 53.16
CA LYS A 639 16.16 -6.22 52.84
C LYS A 639 15.89 -7.04 54.10
N GLY A 640 15.22 -8.18 53.96
CA GLY A 640 14.86 -9.07 55.06
C GLY A 640 13.69 -8.56 55.89
N ILE A 641 13.48 -9.13 57.08
CA ILE A 641 12.32 -8.87 57.97
C ILE A 641 12.07 -7.37 58.24
N PHE A 642 13.11 -6.54 58.23
CA PHE A 642 13.00 -5.08 58.37
C PHE A 642 12.17 -4.38 57.27
N SER A 643 11.93 -5.01 56.10
CA SER A 643 11.09 -4.40 55.04
C SER A 643 9.59 -4.37 55.37
N PHE A 644 9.15 -5.12 56.39
CA PHE A 644 7.75 -5.15 56.84
C PHE A 644 7.41 -4.02 57.84
N PHE A 645 8.39 -3.54 58.61
CA PHE A 645 8.14 -2.66 59.76
C PHE A 645 8.55 -1.19 59.57
N CYS A 646 9.20 -0.82 58.46
CA CYS A 646 9.60 0.57 58.20
C CYS A 646 9.29 1.03 56.77
N SER A 647 8.69 2.21 56.64
CA SER A 647 8.66 2.98 55.38
C SER A 647 10.04 3.59 55.14
N SER A 648 10.82 3.08 54.18
CA SER A 648 12.05 3.75 53.77
C SER A 648 11.75 4.90 52.80
N PRO A 649 12.52 6.00 52.79
CA PRO A 649 12.32 7.06 51.82
C PRO A 649 12.43 6.55 50.38
N ALA A 650 13.33 5.61 50.07
CA ALA A 650 13.41 4.98 48.75
C ALA A 650 12.15 4.16 48.35
N LYS A 651 11.33 3.73 49.31
CA LYS A 651 10.00 3.16 49.05
C LYS A 651 8.99 4.28 48.77
N SER A 652 8.92 5.32 49.62
CA SER A 652 8.05 6.49 49.47
C SER A 652 8.27 7.24 48.15
N LEU A 653 9.53 7.60 47.86
CA LEU A 653 9.95 8.26 46.60
C LEU A 653 9.51 7.44 45.39
N SER A 654 9.72 6.12 45.43
CA SER A 654 9.35 5.20 44.34
C SER A 654 7.85 5.03 44.15
N THR A 655 7.01 5.42 45.13
CA THR A 655 5.53 5.44 45.02
C THR A 655 4.98 6.85 44.75
N LYS A 656 5.82 7.89 44.82
CA LYS A 656 5.44 9.30 44.56
C LYS A 656 5.87 9.81 43.17
N LEU A 657 6.65 9.03 42.44
CA LEU A 657 6.82 9.17 40.99
C LEU A 657 5.44 8.89 40.34
N GLN A 658 4.89 9.87 39.62
CA GLN A 658 3.60 9.77 38.90
C GLN A 658 3.80 9.77 37.38
N PHE A 659 2.73 9.41 36.66
CA PHE A 659 2.63 9.18 35.23
C PHE A 659 1.90 10.34 34.51
N ASP A 660 2.23 10.60 33.23
CA ASP A 660 1.81 11.79 32.45
C ASP A 660 1.93 11.52 30.92
N PHE A 661 1.44 12.37 30.01
CA PHE A 661 1.37 12.14 28.54
C PHE A 661 2.69 12.34 27.76
N HIS A 662 3.86 12.04 28.34
CA HIS A 662 5.16 12.51 27.81
C HIS A 662 5.69 12.01 26.44
N SER A 663 5.45 10.83 25.84
CA SER A 663 6.08 10.35 24.58
C SER A 663 5.72 11.16 23.33
N LEU A 664 4.43 11.40 23.02
CA LEU A 664 4.04 12.33 21.94
C LEU A 664 4.57 13.73 22.26
N ILE A 665 4.39 14.16 23.51
CA ILE A 665 4.99 15.38 24.06
C ILE A 665 6.53 15.39 23.91
N THR A 666 7.21 14.23 23.89
CA THR A 666 8.68 14.10 23.89
C THR A 666 9.24 14.05 22.51
N GLU A 667 8.59 13.36 21.59
CA GLU A 667 9.00 13.47 20.20
C GLU A 667 8.69 14.90 19.71
N LEU A 668 7.62 15.55 20.17
CA LEU A 668 7.38 16.99 19.96
C LEU A 668 8.43 17.90 20.65
N GLU A 669 8.76 17.69 21.94
CA GLU A 669 9.79 18.43 22.67
C GLU A 669 11.18 18.24 22.05
N SER A 670 11.53 17.00 21.71
CA SER A 670 12.79 16.61 21.07
C SER A 670 12.91 17.25 19.70
N TYR A 671 11.87 17.14 18.86
CA TYR A 671 11.80 17.78 17.55
C TYR A 671 11.92 19.30 17.66
N THR A 672 11.08 19.95 18.47
CA THR A 672 11.08 21.43 18.62
C THR A 672 12.39 21.95 19.23
N ALA A 673 12.99 21.27 20.21
CA ALA A 673 14.24 21.69 20.85
C ALA A 673 15.51 21.43 20.01
N THR A 674 15.46 20.50 19.05
CA THR A 674 16.61 20.14 18.21
C THR A 674 16.50 20.63 16.76
N TYR A 675 15.31 20.99 16.26
CA TYR A 675 15.01 21.36 14.87
C TYR A 675 16.12 22.17 14.18
N GLY A 676 16.49 23.32 14.76
CA GLY A 676 17.50 24.24 14.18
C GLY A 676 18.95 23.72 14.15
N LYS A 677 19.20 22.51 14.67
CA LYS A 677 20.52 21.83 14.72
C LYS A 677 20.58 20.58 13.85
N LEU A 678 19.45 20.08 13.36
CA LEU A 678 19.35 18.85 12.57
C LEU A 678 19.53 19.10 11.07
N SER A 679 20.15 18.15 10.37
CA SER A 679 20.18 18.08 8.90
C SER A 679 18.81 17.70 8.32
N TYR A 680 18.65 17.81 6.99
CA TYR A 680 17.38 17.46 6.31
C TYR A 680 16.86 16.07 6.68
N HIS A 681 17.65 15.01 6.42
CA HIS A 681 17.24 13.64 6.74
C HIS A 681 16.95 13.43 8.23
N GLN A 682 17.73 14.06 9.13
CA GLN A 682 17.52 13.97 10.57
C GLN A 682 16.21 14.63 11.02
N ARG A 683 15.73 15.68 10.34
CA ARG A 683 14.42 16.29 10.61
C ARG A 683 13.28 15.39 10.17
N VAL A 684 13.39 14.75 8.99
CA VAL A 684 12.41 13.76 8.52
C VAL A 684 12.33 12.58 9.50
N GLU A 685 13.47 12.02 9.91
CA GLU A 685 13.51 10.95 10.92
C GLU A 685 12.90 11.39 12.27
N ALA A 686 13.19 12.60 12.75
CA ALA A 686 12.64 13.12 13.99
C ALA A 686 11.12 13.38 13.89
N TRP A 687 10.64 13.87 12.74
CA TRP A 687 9.21 14.07 12.47
C TRP A 687 8.46 12.74 12.40
N MET A 688 9.04 11.70 11.78
CA MET A 688 8.41 10.37 11.77
C MET A 688 8.30 9.74 13.17
N LYS A 689 9.19 10.08 14.12
CA LYS A 689 9.01 9.66 15.53
C LYS A 689 7.79 10.30 16.17
N VAL A 690 7.50 11.57 15.88
CA VAL A 690 6.23 12.23 16.28
C VAL A 690 5.05 11.44 15.73
N GLY A 691 5.07 11.09 14.44
CA GLY A 691 4.02 10.27 13.81
C GLY A 691 3.86 8.89 14.45
N LYS A 692 4.96 8.22 14.83
CA LYS A 692 4.90 6.93 15.55
C LYS A 692 4.32 7.06 16.95
N ALA A 693 4.54 8.18 17.64
CA ALA A 693 3.90 8.47 18.91
C ALA A 693 2.40 8.82 18.74
N GLN A 694 2.04 9.56 17.69
CA GLN A 694 0.64 9.83 17.30
C GLN A 694 -0.14 8.54 17.00
N ARG A 695 0.49 7.58 16.33
CA ARG A 695 -0.06 6.26 16.01
C ARG A 695 -0.47 5.45 17.26
N ASP A 696 0.19 5.66 18.39
CA ASP A 696 0.02 4.87 19.62
C ASP A 696 -0.98 5.48 20.63
N VAL A 697 -1.61 6.62 20.34
CA VAL A 697 -2.55 7.24 21.29
C VAL A 697 -3.92 6.54 21.34
N PRO A 698 -4.61 6.49 22.51
CA PRO A 698 -6.01 6.06 22.59
C PRO A 698 -6.93 6.92 21.71
N ALA A 699 -8.05 6.33 21.26
CA ALA A 699 -9.02 7.00 20.39
C ALA A 699 -9.49 8.36 20.93
N HIS A 700 -9.67 8.49 22.24
CA HIS A 700 -9.94 9.75 22.95
C HIS A 700 -9.00 10.89 22.55
N ILE A 701 -7.69 10.65 22.55
CA ILE A 701 -6.69 11.68 22.26
C ILE A 701 -6.71 12.05 20.77
N ALA A 702 -6.88 11.06 19.89
CA ALA A 702 -7.06 11.31 18.46
C ALA A 702 -8.34 12.12 18.17
N HIS A 703 -9.43 11.91 18.93
CA HIS A 703 -10.65 12.72 18.81
C HIS A 703 -10.45 14.18 19.18
N GLU A 704 -9.75 14.47 20.29
CA GLU A 704 -9.40 15.84 20.66
C GLU A 704 -8.46 16.47 19.62
N TYR A 705 -7.47 15.71 19.12
CA TYR A 705 -6.55 16.17 18.08
C TYR A 705 -7.26 16.47 16.74
N CYS A 706 -8.27 15.69 16.37
CA CYS A 706 -9.09 15.90 15.16
C CYS A 706 -10.25 16.89 15.36
N ARG A 707 -10.44 17.45 16.56
CA ARG A 707 -11.58 18.31 16.88
C ARG A 707 -11.62 19.61 16.06
N PRO A 708 -12.73 19.93 15.37
CA PRO A 708 -12.84 21.19 14.61
C PRO A 708 -12.76 22.44 15.51
N GLY A 709 -11.92 23.41 15.15
CA GLY A 709 -11.79 24.71 15.83
C GLY A 709 -10.34 25.24 15.89
N SER A 710 -10.17 26.56 16.05
CA SER A 710 -8.84 27.17 16.24
C SER A 710 -8.22 26.72 17.56
N TRP A 711 -6.92 26.42 17.55
CA TRP A 711 -6.11 26.10 18.74
C TRP A 711 -5.29 27.30 19.25
N ALA A 712 -5.63 28.52 18.82
CA ALA A 712 -4.92 29.75 19.21
C ALA A 712 -5.02 30.08 20.72
N ASP A 713 -6.02 29.55 21.43
CA ASP A 713 -6.10 29.58 22.90
C ASP A 713 -6.33 28.17 23.47
N PRO A 714 -5.24 27.40 23.73
CA PRO A 714 -5.31 26.05 24.30
C PRO A 714 -6.18 25.94 25.57
N LEU A 715 -6.21 26.99 26.39
CA LEU A 715 -6.91 27.01 27.70
C LEU A 715 -8.43 26.97 27.56
N SER A 716 -8.97 27.28 26.38
CA SER A 716 -10.41 27.34 26.11
C SER A 716 -11.02 26.03 25.58
N LEU A 717 -10.20 25.06 25.17
CA LEU A 717 -10.65 23.98 24.27
C LEU A 717 -11.20 22.74 24.96
N PHE A 718 -10.63 22.31 26.09
CA PHE A 718 -10.92 20.99 26.68
C PHE A 718 -12.04 20.97 27.73
N SER A 719 -12.61 22.14 28.04
CA SER A 719 -13.67 22.37 29.03
C SER A 719 -15.11 22.20 28.52
N GLY A 720 -15.31 21.95 27.21
CA GLY A 720 -16.63 21.79 26.62
C GLY A 720 -17.38 20.54 27.13
N GLU A 721 -18.69 20.65 27.30
CA GLU A 721 -19.56 19.56 27.79
C GLU A 721 -19.62 18.34 26.86
N THR A 722 -19.26 18.50 25.58
CA THR A 722 -19.28 17.43 24.58
C THR A 722 -18.01 17.42 23.73
N LEU A 723 -17.54 16.21 23.39
CA LEU A 723 -16.45 15.96 22.44
C LEU A 723 -17.01 15.40 21.12
N PRO A 724 -16.91 16.14 20.00
CA PRO A 724 -17.25 15.59 18.69
C PRO A 724 -16.34 14.40 18.34
N ARG A 725 -16.91 13.18 18.30
CA ARG A 725 -16.20 11.92 18.03
C ARG A 725 -15.81 11.77 16.55
N SER A 726 -14.90 12.61 16.08
CA SER A 726 -14.33 12.56 14.73
C SER A 726 -12.86 12.12 14.77
N LEU A 727 -12.43 11.35 13.78
CA LEU A 727 -11.01 10.97 13.58
C LEU A 727 -10.48 11.51 12.25
N ARG A 728 -11.20 12.46 11.64
CA ARG A 728 -10.89 13.03 10.32
C ARG A 728 -9.83 14.13 10.43
N PHE A 729 -8.77 14.01 9.66
CA PHE A 729 -7.78 15.06 9.42
C PHE A 729 -7.78 15.44 7.93
N ILE A 730 -7.09 16.52 7.57
CA ILE A 730 -6.95 16.99 6.19
C ILE A 730 -5.60 16.48 5.65
N ASP A 731 -5.62 15.90 4.47
CA ASP A 731 -4.41 15.49 3.77
C ASP A 731 -4.24 16.31 2.48
N TYR A 732 -3.01 16.74 2.17
CA TYR A 732 -2.76 17.60 1.00
C TYR A 732 -2.82 16.88 -0.35
N ALA A 733 -2.68 15.55 -0.38
CA ALA A 733 -2.75 14.73 -1.58
C ALA A 733 -4.14 14.12 -1.79
N THR A 734 -4.87 13.77 -0.72
CA THR A 734 -6.17 13.05 -0.79
C THR A 734 -7.36 13.87 -0.26
N GLU A 735 -7.16 15.15 0.07
CA GLU A 735 -8.09 16.11 0.69
C GLU A 735 -8.56 15.75 2.11
N VAL A 736 -8.89 14.49 2.43
CA VAL A 736 -9.37 14.06 3.75
C VAL A 736 -8.99 12.61 4.07
N GLU A 737 -8.34 12.39 5.21
CA GLU A 737 -8.05 11.06 5.75
C GLU A 737 -8.55 10.84 7.19
N PHE A 738 -8.33 9.62 7.72
CA PHE A 738 -8.75 9.18 9.05
C PHE A 738 -7.57 8.67 9.86
N TRP A 739 -7.43 9.13 11.11
CA TRP A 739 -6.36 8.71 12.04
C TRP A 739 -6.45 7.21 12.36
N PHE A 740 -7.67 6.71 12.56
CA PHE A 740 -7.95 5.30 12.81
C PHE A 740 -9.20 4.85 12.02
N PRO A 741 -9.28 3.56 11.62
CA PRO A 741 -8.25 2.52 11.75
C PRO A 741 -7.04 2.79 10.84
N LEU A 742 -5.85 2.37 11.27
CA LEU A 742 -4.62 2.50 10.49
C LEU A 742 -4.71 1.64 9.22
N SER A 743 -4.36 2.20 8.07
CA SER A 743 -4.40 1.54 6.76
C SER A 743 -3.31 0.49 6.59
N SER A 744 -2.13 0.70 7.20
CA SER A 744 -0.97 -0.20 7.13
C SER A 744 -0.20 -0.28 8.45
N ALA A 745 0.52 -1.37 8.68
CA ALA A 745 1.47 -1.50 9.80
C ALA A 745 2.74 -0.66 9.61
N PHE A 746 3.14 -0.43 8.34
CA PHE A 746 4.45 0.08 7.95
C PHE A 746 4.39 1.28 6.98
N SER A 747 3.19 1.82 6.75
CA SER A 747 2.91 2.99 5.90
C SER A 747 1.80 3.84 6.56
N GLY A 748 1.65 5.08 6.12
CA GLY A 748 0.79 6.11 6.67
C GLY A 748 1.41 6.80 7.89
N LEU A 749 0.58 7.07 8.89
CA LEU A 749 0.98 7.77 10.12
C LEU A 749 2.18 7.10 10.82
N GLY A 750 3.26 7.87 10.94
CA GLY A 750 4.54 7.46 11.53
C GLY A 750 5.55 6.82 10.57
N PHE A 751 5.22 6.69 9.29
CA PHE A 751 6.09 6.09 8.27
C PHE A 751 6.23 7.00 7.06
N ASP A 752 5.09 7.49 6.53
CA ASP A 752 5.03 8.37 5.36
C ASP A 752 4.77 9.83 5.75
N PHE A 753 4.07 10.06 6.87
CA PHE A 753 3.78 11.40 7.40
C PHE A 753 3.60 11.40 8.93
N ALA A 754 3.66 12.60 9.51
CA ALA A 754 3.14 12.90 10.84
C ALA A 754 2.23 14.13 10.77
N MET A 755 1.33 14.28 11.74
CA MET A 755 0.34 15.38 11.74
C MET A 755 0.81 16.58 12.54
N ALA A 756 0.35 17.77 12.13
CA ALA A 756 0.37 18.98 12.95
C ALA A 756 -0.98 19.71 12.85
N ARG A 757 -1.41 20.48 13.87
CA ARG A 757 -2.59 21.35 13.73
C ARG A 757 -2.24 22.73 13.21
N TRP A 758 -3.16 23.27 12.41
CA TRP A 758 -3.13 24.65 11.93
C TRP A 758 -4.33 25.44 12.46
N ASP A 759 -4.16 26.76 12.56
CA ASP A 759 -5.14 27.72 13.07
C ASP A 759 -6.46 27.75 12.25
N GLY A 760 -6.41 27.26 11.01
CA GLY A 760 -7.57 27.04 10.13
C GLY A 760 -8.55 25.94 10.57
N GLY A 761 -8.22 25.15 11.59
CA GLY A 761 -9.23 24.45 12.40
C GLY A 761 -9.30 22.92 12.34
N ARG A 762 -8.34 22.22 11.71
CA ARG A 762 -8.18 20.75 11.78
C ARG A 762 -6.70 20.36 11.78
N ALA A 763 -6.41 19.11 12.12
CA ALA A 763 -5.10 18.50 11.91
C ALA A 763 -4.80 18.30 10.42
N LEU A 764 -3.53 18.45 10.04
CA LEU A 764 -2.99 18.30 8.69
C LEU A 764 -1.87 17.27 8.70
N SER A 765 -1.77 16.44 7.66
CA SER A 765 -0.57 15.63 7.42
C SER A 765 0.57 16.49 6.87
N HIS A 766 1.79 16.19 7.29
CA HIS A 766 3.02 16.71 6.70
C HIS A 766 3.98 15.53 6.47
N CYS A 767 4.27 15.25 5.20
CA CYS A 767 5.27 14.27 4.76
C CYS A 767 6.71 14.75 5.05
N GLU A 768 6.97 16.05 4.87
CA GLU A 768 8.26 16.67 5.14
C GLU A 768 8.24 17.55 6.40
N GLY A 769 9.04 17.18 7.41
CA GLY A 769 9.31 17.99 8.60
C GLY A 769 10.19 19.22 8.32
N HIS A 770 9.92 19.94 7.22
CA HIS A 770 10.68 21.11 6.76
C HIS A 770 9.80 22.19 6.10
N GLU A 771 8.49 21.99 5.93
CA GLU A 771 7.61 23.11 5.55
C GLU A 771 7.70 24.24 6.57
N ILE A 772 7.71 25.49 6.07
CA ILE A 772 8.11 26.71 6.80
C ILE A 772 7.36 26.90 8.14
N TYR A 773 6.16 26.33 8.26
CA TYR A 773 5.25 26.48 9.40
C TYR A 773 5.26 25.31 10.40
N VAL A 774 5.79 24.13 10.03
CA VAL A 774 5.76 22.91 10.87
C VAL A 774 6.40 23.11 12.25
N PRO A 775 7.55 23.80 12.42
CA PRO A 775 8.13 24.03 13.75
C PRO A 775 7.22 24.85 14.66
N THR A 776 6.53 25.85 14.09
CA THR A 776 5.59 26.71 14.82
C THR A 776 4.34 25.93 15.23
N HIS A 777 3.81 25.10 14.33
CA HIS A 777 2.66 24.23 14.61
C HIS A 777 3.00 23.18 15.68
N ALA A 778 4.18 22.54 15.62
CA ALA A 778 4.63 21.56 16.60
C ALA A 778 4.78 22.14 18.02
N VAL A 779 5.13 23.43 18.16
CA VAL A 779 5.14 24.13 19.47
C VAL A 779 3.72 24.34 19.99
N GLY A 780 2.76 24.67 19.12
CA GLY A 780 1.35 24.79 19.48
C GLY A 780 0.74 23.46 19.93
N ASP A 781 0.98 22.39 19.16
CA ASP A 781 0.53 21.03 19.49
C ASP A 781 1.14 20.56 20.82
N LEU A 782 2.43 20.82 21.07
CA LEU A 782 3.07 20.51 22.35
C LEU A 782 2.38 21.21 23.54
N ALA A 783 2.05 22.50 23.40
CA ALA A 783 1.38 23.25 24.46
C ALA A 783 -0.04 22.72 24.73
N ALA A 784 -0.79 22.40 23.69
CA ALA A 784 -2.16 21.94 23.82
C ALA A 784 -2.28 20.47 24.27
N VAL A 785 -1.39 19.56 23.84
CA VAL A 785 -1.36 18.17 24.34
C VAL A 785 -0.97 18.13 25.82
N ARG A 786 -0.08 19.02 26.27
CA ARG A 786 0.19 19.21 27.72
C ARG A 786 -1.06 19.67 28.48
N HIS A 787 -1.77 20.67 27.97
CA HIS A 787 -2.97 21.16 28.65
C HIS A 787 -4.13 20.14 28.64
N LEU A 788 -4.22 19.30 27.60
CA LEU A 788 -5.16 18.18 27.57
C LEU A 788 -4.89 17.16 28.69
N ASP A 789 -3.62 16.87 29.04
CA ASP A 789 -3.31 16.08 30.24
C ASP A 789 -3.87 16.74 31.50
N GLU A 790 -3.54 18.01 31.72
CA GLU A 790 -3.87 18.72 32.94
C GLU A 790 -5.38 18.67 33.21
N VAL A 791 -6.18 18.94 32.18
CA VAL A 791 -7.65 18.90 32.26
C VAL A 791 -8.17 17.48 32.44
N ARG A 792 -7.70 16.50 31.66
CA ARG A 792 -8.22 15.12 31.73
C ARG A 792 -7.74 14.38 32.98
N THR A 793 -6.64 14.80 33.59
CA THR A 793 -6.19 14.33 34.90
C THR A 793 -7.05 14.90 36.02
N ALA A 794 -7.39 16.19 35.98
CA ALA A 794 -8.29 16.81 36.96
C ALA A 794 -9.73 16.21 36.89
N ASP A 795 -10.24 15.93 35.69
CA ASP A 795 -11.54 15.27 35.50
C ASP A 795 -11.66 13.91 36.23
N LEU A 796 -10.55 13.16 36.42
CA LEU A 796 -10.57 11.86 37.10
C LEU A 796 -10.98 11.98 38.58
N GLU A 797 -10.63 13.08 39.24
CA GLU A 797 -11.06 13.36 40.62
C GLU A 797 -12.59 13.51 40.66
N GLN A 798 -13.18 14.20 39.66
CA GLN A 798 -14.63 14.35 39.56
C GLN A 798 -15.34 13.03 39.25
N SER A 799 -14.78 12.16 38.39
CA SER A 799 -15.35 10.83 38.14
C SER A 799 -15.29 9.93 39.38
N ARG A 800 -14.22 10.01 40.20
CA ARG A 800 -14.19 9.34 41.51
C ARG A 800 -15.28 9.86 42.45
N GLU A 801 -15.49 11.17 42.50
CA GLU A 801 -16.60 11.73 43.27
C GLU A 801 -17.95 11.19 42.80
N ASN A 802 -18.19 11.12 41.49
CA ASN A 802 -19.44 10.63 40.91
C ASN A 802 -19.74 9.17 41.29
N LEU A 803 -18.71 8.31 41.37
CA LEU A 803 -18.85 6.94 41.87
C LEU A 803 -19.07 6.86 43.40
N SER A 804 -18.61 7.86 44.15
CA SER A 804 -18.73 7.89 45.62
C SER A 804 -20.02 8.53 46.14
N ARG A 805 -20.70 9.35 45.32
CA ARG A 805 -21.94 10.05 45.66
C ARG A 805 -23.14 9.13 45.48
N SER A 806 -23.88 8.94 46.57
CA SER A 806 -25.18 8.29 46.51
C SER A 806 -26.28 9.23 46.04
N ASP A 807 -27.24 8.73 45.26
CA ASP A 807 -28.38 9.50 44.74
C ASP A 807 -29.17 10.26 45.83
N SER A 808 -29.11 9.78 47.08
CA SER A 808 -29.69 10.45 48.26
C SER A 808 -29.09 11.83 48.58
N GLN A 809 -27.86 12.12 48.14
CA GLN A 809 -27.20 13.41 48.32
C GLN A 809 -27.49 14.40 47.18
N LEU A 810 -27.73 13.90 45.97
CA LEU A 810 -28.12 14.72 44.81
C LEU A 810 -29.48 15.39 44.99
N ALA A 811 -30.44 14.67 45.62
CA ALA A 811 -31.75 15.21 45.95
C ALA A 811 -31.72 16.39 46.95
N PHE A 812 -30.68 16.49 47.79
CA PHE A 812 -30.54 17.54 48.80
C PHE A 812 -29.79 18.79 48.29
N ALA A 813 -29.16 18.70 47.10
CA ALA A 813 -28.46 19.81 46.45
C ALA A 813 -29.34 20.57 45.43
N LEU A 814 -30.55 20.08 45.17
CA LEU A 814 -31.54 20.65 44.25
C LEU A 814 -32.78 21.23 44.97
N THR A 815 -32.66 21.45 46.28
CA THR A 815 -33.64 22.12 47.17
C THR A 815 -32.98 23.23 47.96
#